data_AF-A0A833X1J0-F1
#
_entry.id   AF-A0A833X1J0-F1
#
_cell.length_a   1.000
_cell.length_b   1.000
_cell.length_c   1.000
_cell.angle_alpha   90.00
_cell.angle_beta   90.00
_cell.angle_gamma   90.00
#
_symmetry.space_group_name_H-M   'P 1'
#
loop_
_entity.id
_entity.type
_entity.pdbx_description
1 polymer ?
#
loop_
_entity_poly.entity_id
_entity_poly.type
_entity_poly.pdbx_seq_one_letter_code
_entity_poly.pdbx_strand_id
1 'polypeptide(L)'
;MSTRGVQLHIRDRYVVMDNGMVQVTLSNPDGIVTGIRYNGVDNLLEVLNKESNRGYWDLVWSAPGSKGIFDVISGTSFRVIVHNENQVELSFTRMWDPSLEGKFVPLNIDKRFIMLRGSSGFYSYAIYEHLKDWPDFDLGETRITFKLRKDRFHYMAVADDRQRYMPLPEDRSSGRAQILAYPEAVLLVNPSNPEHKGEVDDKYQYSRDNKDIKVHGWISSNPPVGFWQITPSDEFRSGGPLKQSLTSHVGPTTLAMFISGHYAGQYLVPQFRNGEPWKKVFGPVFIYLNSASPGDDPLWLWEDAKIQMMTEVQSWPYSFPASEEFQKSDQRGNVGGRLLVLDRYSSKDYIPANGAYVGMAPPGDAGSWQRECKDYQFWTKADEEGYFSINNIRTGDYNLYAWVPGFIGDYRYDAVITITSGSYIEMGDLVYEPPRDGPTLWEIGIPDRSAAEFYVPDPDPKYINKLFIDHPDRFRHYGLWDRYTELYPDTDLVYTVGVSDYCKDWFFAQVPRKKDDNTHQGTTWQIKFALDNVDRRSTYKLRVAIASATLAELQVRVNDPNARRPLFTSGLIGRDNSIARHGIHGLYWLFNVNVPGAQLVEGNNTIFFTQPRNTSPFQGIMYDYIRLEGPPSCDVKDEL
;
A
#
# COMPACT_ATOMS: atom_id res chain seq x y z
N MET A 1 26.60 -33.23 4.13
CA MET A 1 27.77 -32.56 4.74
C MET A 1 27.25 -31.65 5.85
N SER A 2 27.87 -31.65 7.04
CA SER A 2 27.52 -30.69 8.10
C SER A 2 27.68 -29.26 7.58
N THR A 3 26.63 -28.44 7.64
CA THR A 3 26.73 -27.01 7.31
C THR A 3 27.77 -26.34 8.21
N ARG A 4 28.61 -25.47 7.66
CA ARG A 4 29.62 -24.74 8.44
C ARG A 4 28.91 -23.80 9.44
N GLY A 5 29.42 -23.69 10.67
CA GLY A 5 28.91 -22.72 11.63
C GLY A 5 29.15 -21.28 11.17
N VAL A 6 28.30 -20.34 11.61
CA VAL A 6 28.42 -18.92 11.26
C VAL A 6 29.76 -18.38 11.76
N GLN A 7 30.44 -17.62 10.90
CA GLN A 7 31.70 -16.95 11.17
C GLN A 7 31.49 -15.44 11.14
N LEU A 8 32.18 -14.74 12.03
CA LEU A 8 32.21 -13.29 12.09
C LEU A 8 33.65 -12.79 11.99
N HIS A 9 33.93 -11.92 11.02
CA HIS A 9 35.22 -11.28 10.86
C HIS A 9 35.08 -9.77 11.00
N ILE A 10 35.64 -9.21 12.07
CA ILE A 10 35.65 -7.77 12.34
C ILE A 10 37.00 -7.19 11.91
N ARG A 11 36.96 -6.16 11.06
CA ARG A 11 38.11 -5.39 10.59
C ARG A 11 37.83 -3.90 10.81
N ASP A 12 38.87 -3.07 10.69
CA ASP A 12 38.77 -1.63 10.94
C ASP A 12 37.64 -0.96 10.17
N ARG A 13 37.51 -1.26 8.86
CA ARG A 13 36.51 -0.65 7.98
C ARG A 13 35.27 -1.51 7.72
N TYR A 14 35.31 -2.80 8.04
CA TYR A 14 34.27 -3.74 7.63
C TYR A 14 34.03 -4.83 8.67
N VAL A 15 32.78 -5.29 8.74
CA VAL A 15 32.36 -6.48 9.47
C VAL A 15 31.76 -7.47 8.47
N VAL A 16 32.21 -8.72 8.49
CA VAL A 16 31.79 -9.76 7.55
C VAL A 16 31.12 -10.89 8.29
N MET A 17 29.87 -11.18 7.95
CA MET A 17 29.13 -12.37 8.41
C MET A 17 29.20 -13.43 7.30
N ASP A 18 29.51 -14.68 7.64
CA ASP A 18 29.66 -15.78 6.68
C ASP A 18 29.13 -17.10 7.28
N ASN A 19 28.12 -17.71 6.65
CA ASN A 19 27.57 -19.01 7.08
C ASN A 19 27.96 -20.18 6.16
N GLY A 20 28.93 -19.97 5.27
CA GLY A 20 29.38 -20.92 4.26
C GLY A 20 28.51 -20.97 3.00
N MET A 21 27.33 -20.35 3.00
CA MET A 21 26.43 -20.24 1.83
C MET A 21 26.39 -18.81 1.30
N VAL A 22 26.21 -17.86 2.21
CA VAL A 22 26.16 -16.42 1.94
C VAL A 22 27.22 -15.73 2.79
N GLN A 23 27.91 -14.76 2.19
CA GLN A 23 28.78 -13.84 2.92
C GLN A 23 28.30 -12.40 2.72
N VAL A 24 28.11 -11.67 3.82
CA VAL A 24 27.61 -10.29 3.83
C VAL A 24 28.66 -9.39 4.46
N THR A 25 29.06 -8.35 3.74
CA THR A 25 30.02 -7.33 4.19
C THR A 25 29.28 -6.05 4.53
N LEU A 26 29.47 -5.58 5.76
CA LEU A 26 28.92 -4.36 6.32
C LEU A 26 30.04 -3.36 6.59
N SER A 27 29.84 -2.07 6.33
CA SER A 27 30.79 -1.03 6.75
C SER A 27 30.78 -0.85 8.28
N ASN A 28 31.94 -0.52 8.84
CA ASN A 28 32.14 -0.31 10.27
C ASN A 28 32.52 1.15 10.55
N PRO A 29 31.78 1.92 11.38
CA PRO A 29 30.58 1.54 12.14
C PRO A 29 29.25 1.86 11.41
N ASP A 30 29.27 2.24 10.13
CA ASP A 30 28.05 2.78 9.52
C ASP A 30 26.93 1.74 9.31
N GLY A 31 27.28 0.46 9.20
CA GLY A 31 26.31 -0.62 8.97
C GLY A 31 25.62 -0.50 7.60
N ILE A 32 26.36 -0.12 6.56
CA ILE A 32 25.94 -0.16 5.16
C ILE A 32 26.31 -1.53 4.59
N VAL A 33 25.40 -2.17 3.84
CA VAL A 33 25.71 -3.42 3.12
C VAL A 33 26.53 -3.07 1.89
N THR A 34 27.84 -3.27 1.98
CA THR A 34 28.79 -2.90 0.92
C THR A 34 29.01 -4.05 -0.07
N GLY A 35 28.74 -5.29 0.35
CA GLY A 35 28.74 -6.44 -0.56
C GLY A 35 28.02 -7.67 -0.04
N ILE A 36 27.51 -8.46 -0.99
CA ILE A 36 26.88 -9.76 -0.76
C ILE A 36 27.51 -10.75 -1.74
N ARG A 37 28.24 -11.73 -1.23
CA ARG A 37 28.88 -12.78 -2.04
C ARG A 37 28.03 -14.06 -1.96
N TYR A 38 27.70 -14.61 -3.12
CA TYR A 38 26.84 -15.78 -3.24
C TYR A 38 27.08 -16.53 -4.54
N ASN A 39 27.03 -17.86 -4.49
CA ASN A 39 27.13 -18.77 -5.65
C ASN A 39 28.25 -18.38 -6.65
N GLY A 40 29.46 -18.14 -6.14
CA GLY A 40 30.62 -17.77 -6.97
C GLY A 40 30.66 -16.33 -7.46
N VAL A 41 29.59 -15.54 -7.29
CA VAL A 41 29.58 -14.09 -7.56
C VAL A 41 30.22 -13.35 -6.41
N ASP A 42 31.22 -12.52 -6.72
CA ASP A 42 32.02 -11.74 -5.78
C ASP A 42 31.18 -10.71 -5.01
N ASN A 43 30.29 -10.02 -5.70
CA ASN A 43 29.32 -9.10 -5.11
C ASN A 43 28.06 -9.01 -5.99
N LEU A 44 26.89 -9.27 -5.40
CA LEU A 44 25.60 -9.10 -6.08
C LEU A 44 25.17 -7.64 -6.23
N LEU A 45 25.74 -6.74 -5.43
CA LEU A 45 25.38 -5.31 -5.40
C LEU A 45 26.15 -4.50 -6.45
N GLU A 46 25.56 -3.39 -6.91
CA GLU A 46 26.13 -2.52 -7.95
C GLU A 46 27.49 -1.94 -7.54
N VAL A 47 28.57 -2.55 -8.03
CA VAL A 47 29.94 -2.23 -7.62
C VAL A 47 30.40 -0.87 -8.14
N LEU A 48 29.78 -0.35 -9.20
CA LEU A 48 30.06 0.99 -9.72
C LEU A 48 29.46 2.10 -8.83
N ASN A 49 28.51 1.77 -7.96
CA ASN A 49 28.03 2.70 -6.96
C ASN A 49 29.03 2.82 -5.80
N LYS A 50 29.05 4.01 -5.19
CA LYS A 50 29.65 4.20 -3.85
C LYS A 50 29.05 3.18 -2.89
N GLU A 51 29.85 2.70 -1.94
CA GLU A 51 29.40 1.70 -0.96
C GLU A 51 28.12 2.11 -0.22
N SER A 52 27.99 3.39 0.14
CA SER A 52 26.79 4.00 0.75
C SER A 52 25.52 4.00 -0.12
N ASN A 53 25.64 3.57 -1.38
CA ASN A 53 24.57 3.54 -2.38
C ASN A 53 24.43 2.14 -3.01
N ARG A 54 24.65 1.10 -2.21
CA ARG A 54 24.50 -0.31 -2.61
C ARG A 54 23.32 -0.96 -1.88
N GLY A 55 23.52 -1.39 -0.63
CA GLY A 55 22.45 -1.85 0.26
C GLY A 55 22.41 -1.01 1.53
N TYR A 56 21.30 -0.33 1.79
CA TYR A 56 21.21 0.62 2.90
C TYR A 56 19.80 0.78 3.45
N TRP A 57 19.71 1.20 4.70
CA TRP A 57 18.49 1.74 5.28
C TRP A 57 18.43 3.24 5.00
N ASP A 58 17.28 3.74 4.60
CA ASP A 58 17.03 5.16 4.39
C ASP A 58 15.72 5.62 5.05
N LEU A 59 15.64 6.93 5.26
CA LEU A 59 14.41 7.61 5.61
C LEU A 59 14.32 8.96 4.91
N VAL A 60 13.10 9.47 4.81
CA VAL A 60 12.81 10.85 4.41
C VAL A 60 12.11 11.51 5.59
N TRP A 61 12.67 12.61 6.10
CA TRP A 61 12.10 13.31 7.25
C TRP A 61 12.12 14.82 7.06
N SER A 62 11.32 15.55 7.84
CA SER A 62 11.35 17.02 7.82
C SER A 62 10.91 17.62 9.14
N ALA A 63 11.37 18.84 9.43
CA ALA A 63 10.68 19.69 10.40
C ALA A 63 9.25 20.01 9.91
N PRO A 64 8.29 20.31 10.81
CA PRO A 64 6.92 20.62 10.43
C PRO A 64 6.84 21.70 9.34
N GLY A 65 6.08 21.44 8.28
CA GLY A 65 5.87 22.38 7.17
C GLY A 65 7.09 22.60 6.24
N SER A 66 8.18 21.85 6.43
CA SER A 66 9.39 21.95 5.62
C SER A 66 9.47 20.87 4.53
N LYS A 67 10.40 21.01 3.59
CA LYS A 67 10.67 19.99 2.57
C LYS A 67 11.36 18.77 3.19
N GLY A 68 10.98 17.58 2.74
CA GLY A 68 11.63 16.32 3.11
C GLY A 68 13.13 16.28 2.80
N ILE A 69 13.89 15.76 3.74
CA ILE A 69 15.33 15.51 3.72
C ILE A 69 15.53 14.00 3.60
N PHE A 70 16.19 13.57 2.52
CA PHE A 70 16.60 12.18 2.36
C PHE A 70 17.87 11.91 3.16
N ASP A 71 17.86 10.86 3.97
CA ASP A 71 18.96 10.48 4.84
C ASP A 71 19.23 8.97 4.73
N VAL A 72 20.45 8.64 4.31
CA VAL A 72 20.95 7.26 4.39
C VAL A 72 21.47 7.06 5.81
N ILE A 73 20.85 6.14 6.54
CA ILE A 73 21.14 5.95 7.95
C ILE A 73 22.52 5.30 8.08
N SER A 74 23.51 6.09 8.49
CA SER A 74 24.84 5.62 8.88
C SER A 74 24.96 5.56 10.40
N GLY A 75 25.30 4.39 10.94
CA GLY A 75 25.62 4.22 12.35
C GLY A 75 26.90 4.94 12.75
N THR A 76 26.99 5.33 14.01
CA THR A 76 28.19 5.89 14.64
C THR A 76 28.84 4.91 15.62
N SER A 77 28.14 3.81 15.96
CA SER A 77 28.66 2.76 16.83
C SER A 77 28.21 1.37 16.37
N PHE A 78 29.12 0.40 16.48
CA PHE A 78 28.94 -1.00 16.12
C PHE A 78 29.05 -1.89 17.37
N ARG A 79 28.16 -2.89 17.49
CA ARG A 79 28.21 -3.92 18.54
C ARG A 79 27.86 -5.30 18.00
N VAL A 80 28.53 -6.33 18.53
CA VAL A 80 28.12 -7.73 18.38
C VAL A 80 27.17 -8.06 19.52
N ILE A 81 25.97 -8.53 19.18
CA ILE A 81 24.89 -8.80 20.12
C ILE A 81 24.81 -10.30 20.42
N VAL A 82 24.87 -11.10 19.36
CA VAL A 82 24.95 -12.57 19.43
C VAL A 82 26.08 -13.03 18.53
N HIS A 83 26.88 -13.98 19.00
CA HIS A 83 27.87 -14.68 18.18
C HIS A 83 28.07 -16.10 18.73
N ASN A 84 27.57 -17.07 17.98
CA ASN A 84 27.80 -18.49 18.22
C ASN A 84 27.72 -19.24 16.86
N GLU A 85 27.91 -20.56 16.87
CA GLU A 85 27.94 -21.36 15.64
C GLU A 85 26.64 -21.32 14.82
N ASN A 86 25.51 -21.01 15.46
CA ASN A 86 24.19 -21.02 14.83
C ASN A 86 23.72 -19.63 14.39
N GLN A 87 24.24 -18.57 15.00
CA GLN A 87 23.75 -17.21 14.80
C GLN A 87 24.83 -16.16 15.03
N VAL A 88 24.80 -15.13 14.18
CA VAL A 88 25.38 -13.81 14.44
C VAL A 88 24.27 -12.76 14.41
N GLU A 89 24.22 -11.87 15.41
CA GLU A 89 23.42 -10.64 15.38
C GLU A 89 24.33 -9.44 15.64
N LEU A 90 24.23 -8.44 14.75
CA LEU A 90 25.01 -7.21 14.79
C LEU A 90 24.10 -5.99 14.96
N SER A 91 24.58 -4.98 15.67
CA SER A 91 23.91 -3.69 15.93
C SER A 91 24.76 -2.54 15.42
N PHE A 92 24.11 -1.61 14.71
CA PHE A 92 24.71 -0.37 14.21
C PHE A 92 23.80 0.79 14.62
N THR A 93 24.25 1.59 15.57
CA THR A 93 23.44 2.63 16.22
C THR A 93 23.85 4.02 15.79
N ARG A 94 22.87 4.91 15.62
CA ARG A 94 23.05 6.37 15.53
C ARG A 94 22.15 6.99 16.61
N MET A 95 22.77 7.48 17.68
CA MET A 95 22.07 8.18 18.75
C MET A 95 21.87 9.64 18.36
N TRP A 96 20.78 10.24 18.84
CA TRP A 96 20.51 11.66 18.62
C TRP A 96 20.73 12.46 19.91
N ASP A 97 21.25 13.68 19.75
CA ASP A 97 21.35 14.68 20.80
C ASP A 97 21.10 16.09 20.20
N PRO A 98 20.82 17.12 21.03
CA PRO A 98 20.47 18.45 20.55
C PRO A 98 21.49 19.12 19.61
N SER A 99 22.77 18.71 19.60
CA SER A 99 23.78 19.25 18.67
C SER A 99 23.59 18.82 17.21
N LEU A 100 22.73 17.81 17.00
CA LEU A 100 22.36 17.23 15.70
C LEU A 100 21.04 17.78 15.14
N GLU A 101 20.38 18.69 15.86
CA GLU A 101 19.15 19.32 15.41
C GLU A 101 19.31 19.96 14.02
N GLY A 102 18.30 19.74 13.17
CA GLY A 102 18.29 20.20 11.77
C GLY A 102 19.24 19.44 10.82
N LYS A 103 20.12 18.57 11.33
CA LYS A 103 21.04 17.77 10.51
C LYS A 103 20.56 16.33 10.35
N PHE A 104 20.07 15.74 11.44
CA PHE A 104 19.53 14.39 11.47
C PHE A 104 18.16 14.39 12.13
N VAL A 105 17.36 13.39 11.75
CA VAL A 105 16.06 13.15 12.38
C VAL A 105 16.25 12.98 13.89
N PRO A 106 15.37 13.54 14.73
CA PRO A 106 15.38 13.35 16.19
C PRO A 106 15.09 11.92 16.64
N LEU A 107 15.85 10.93 16.20
CA LEU A 107 15.64 9.52 16.54
C LEU A 107 16.94 8.86 16.97
N ASN A 108 16.87 8.11 18.07
CA ASN A 108 17.78 7.01 18.28
C ASN A 108 17.42 5.90 17.29
N ILE A 109 18.40 5.47 16.50
CA ILE A 109 18.22 4.42 15.50
C ILE A 109 19.19 3.29 15.77
N ASP A 110 18.69 2.06 15.88
CA ASP A 110 19.48 0.84 15.99
C ASP A 110 19.13 -0.11 14.84
N LYS A 111 20.00 -0.18 13.82
CA LYS A 111 19.88 -1.12 12.71
C LYS A 111 20.51 -2.44 13.09
N ARG A 112 19.82 -3.53 12.78
CA ARG A 112 20.21 -4.87 13.15
C ARG A 112 20.31 -5.76 11.92
N PHE A 113 21.31 -6.63 11.93
CA PHE A 113 21.53 -7.65 10.91
C PHE A 113 21.74 -8.99 11.57
N ILE A 114 21.05 -10.02 11.09
CA ILE A 114 21.13 -11.37 11.62
C ILE A 114 21.48 -12.35 10.49
N MET A 115 22.46 -13.22 10.74
CA MET A 115 22.79 -14.34 9.88
C MET A 115 22.68 -15.63 10.67
N LEU A 116 21.96 -16.60 10.11
CA LEU A 116 21.75 -17.92 10.71
C LEU A 116 22.52 -19.00 9.96
N ARG A 117 22.91 -20.05 10.67
CA ARG A 117 23.53 -21.24 10.08
C ARG A 117 22.53 -21.95 9.17
N GLY A 118 22.96 -22.29 7.96
CA GLY A 118 22.15 -23.05 7.01
C GLY A 118 21.07 -22.25 6.28
N SER A 119 20.91 -20.96 6.55
CA SER A 119 20.00 -20.08 5.80
C SER A 119 20.66 -19.49 4.57
N SER A 120 20.02 -19.57 3.40
CA SER A 120 20.53 -18.95 2.17
C SER A 120 20.14 -17.47 2.09
N GLY A 121 20.56 -16.69 3.10
CA GLY A 121 20.20 -15.28 3.20
C GLY A 121 20.60 -14.66 4.53
N PHE A 122 20.08 -13.46 4.79
CA PHE A 122 20.24 -12.76 6.07
C PHE A 122 19.02 -11.90 6.36
N TYR A 123 18.79 -11.60 7.64
CA TYR A 123 17.68 -10.78 8.11
C TYR A 123 18.15 -9.38 8.46
N SER A 124 17.26 -8.40 8.34
CA SER A 124 17.48 -7.07 8.86
C SER A 124 16.21 -6.48 9.48
N TYR A 125 16.39 -5.77 10.59
CA TYR A 125 15.34 -5.05 11.29
C TYR A 125 15.92 -3.79 11.91
N ALA A 126 15.08 -2.86 12.34
CA ALA A 126 15.54 -1.65 13.03
C ALA A 126 14.61 -1.25 14.18
N ILE A 127 15.18 -0.62 15.20
CA ILE A 127 14.46 -0.04 16.32
C ILE A 127 14.64 1.47 16.25
N TYR A 128 13.55 2.21 16.12
CA TYR A 128 13.54 3.67 16.19
C TYR A 128 12.94 4.10 17.51
N GLU A 129 13.55 5.10 18.15
CA GLU A 129 13.08 5.66 19.41
C GLU A 129 13.20 7.19 19.38
N HIS A 130 12.07 7.86 19.55
CA HIS A 130 11.95 9.29 19.83
C HIS A 130 11.74 9.46 21.33
N LEU A 131 12.62 10.18 22.01
CA LEU A 131 12.49 10.42 23.44
C LEU A 131 11.54 11.59 23.74
N LYS A 132 11.05 11.61 24.97
CA LYS A 132 10.20 12.69 25.45
C LYS A 132 10.93 14.03 25.34
N ASP A 133 10.18 15.08 24.98
CA ASP A 133 10.64 16.46 24.87
C ASP A 133 11.65 16.72 23.72
N TRP A 134 11.87 15.74 22.83
CA TRP A 134 12.66 15.93 21.61
C TRP A 134 11.91 16.71 20.52
N PRO A 135 12.63 17.35 19.56
CA PRO A 135 12.03 18.22 18.56
C PRO A 135 11.03 17.53 17.63
N ASP A 136 10.02 18.29 17.21
CA ASP A 136 9.02 17.87 16.24
C ASP A 136 9.62 17.48 14.90
N PHE A 137 9.08 16.41 14.29
CA PHE A 137 9.42 16.02 12.93
C PHE A 137 8.30 15.22 12.25
N ASP A 138 8.40 15.11 10.94
CA ASP A 138 7.57 14.26 10.08
C ASP A 138 8.43 13.17 9.46
N LEU A 139 7.95 11.91 9.46
CA LEU A 139 8.62 10.77 8.85
C LEU A 139 7.93 10.38 7.54
N GLY A 140 8.34 10.99 6.43
CA GLY A 140 7.72 10.79 5.12
C GLY A 140 7.90 9.38 4.56
N GLU A 141 9.08 8.78 4.76
CA GLU A 141 9.41 7.42 4.31
C GLU A 141 10.41 6.76 5.26
N THR A 142 10.37 5.44 5.39
CA THR A 142 11.53 4.65 5.83
C THR A 142 11.49 3.24 5.23
N ARG A 143 12.67 2.74 4.81
CA ARG A 143 12.80 1.49 4.04
C ARG A 143 14.22 0.94 4.06
N ILE A 144 14.37 -0.27 3.53
CA ILE A 144 15.66 -0.81 3.04
C ILE A 144 15.69 -0.74 1.53
N THR A 145 16.83 -0.37 0.95
CA THR A 145 17.06 -0.33 -0.49
C THR A 145 18.26 -1.19 -0.85
N PHE A 146 18.11 -2.08 -1.84
CA PHE A 146 19.23 -2.80 -2.46
C PHE A 146 19.31 -2.47 -3.95
N LYS A 147 20.48 -2.02 -4.39
CA LYS A 147 20.82 -1.77 -5.80
C LYS A 147 21.74 -2.87 -6.28
N LEU A 148 21.20 -3.74 -7.12
CA LEU A 148 21.89 -4.91 -7.63
C LEU A 148 22.73 -4.55 -8.86
N ARG A 149 23.64 -5.44 -9.23
CA ARG A 149 24.45 -5.31 -10.46
C ARG A 149 23.58 -5.26 -11.70
N LYS A 150 23.54 -4.10 -12.37
CA LYS A 150 22.76 -3.91 -13.59
C LYS A 150 23.29 -4.73 -14.78
N ASP A 151 24.54 -5.18 -14.72
CA ASP A 151 25.15 -6.05 -15.73
C ASP A 151 24.78 -7.54 -15.56
N ARG A 152 24.10 -7.88 -14.45
CA ARG A 152 23.74 -9.26 -14.11
C ARG A 152 22.24 -9.47 -13.98
N PHE A 153 21.56 -8.59 -13.24
CA PHE A 153 20.16 -8.74 -12.90
C PHE A 153 19.29 -7.97 -13.89
N HIS A 154 18.59 -8.71 -14.76
CA HIS A 154 17.82 -8.13 -15.86
C HIS A 154 16.33 -8.49 -15.82
N TYR A 155 15.97 -9.56 -15.11
CA TYR A 155 14.60 -10.05 -15.03
C TYR A 155 14.05 -9.77 -13.64
N MET A 156 12.89 -9.10 -13.56
CA MET A 156 12.24 -8.74 -12.31
C MET A 156 10.95 -9.54 -12.16
N ALA A 157 10.66 -10.00 -10.94
CA ALA A 157 9.38 -10.59 -10.59
C ALA A 157 8.81 -9.94 -9.32
N VAL A 158 7.57 -9.46 -9.41
CA VAL A 158 6.82 -8.89 -8.27
C VAL A 158 5.46 -9.56 -8.06
N ALA A 159 4.98 -10.31 -9.06
CA ALA A 159 3.82 -11.19 -9.03
C ALA A 159 3.94 -12.21 -10.18
N ASP A 160 3.13 -13.28 -10.16
CA ASP A 160 3.12 -14.31 -11.21
C ASP A 160 2.77 -13.73 -12.60
N ASP A 161 1.84 -12.78 -12.62
CA ASP A 161 1.41 -12.04 -13.81
C ASP A 161 2.25 -10.77 -14.07
N ARG A 162 3.06 -10.34 -13.09
CA ARG A 162 3.88 -9.12 -13.17
C ARG A 162 5.37 -9.41 -13.03
N GLN A 163 5.93 -9.94 -14.11
CA GLN A 163 7.34 -10.26 -14.23
C GLN A 163 7.83 -10.09 -15.67
N ARG A 164 9.07 -9.59 -15.86
CA ARG A 164 9.64 -9.34 -17.20
C ARG A 164 11.13 -9.04 -17.16
N TYR A 165 11.77 -9.10 -18.33
CA TYR A 165 12.99 -8.35 -18.58
C TYR A 165 12.71 -6.85 -18.48
N MET A 166 13.53 -6.17 -17.69
CA MET A 166 13.40 -4.75 -17.40
C MET A 166 14.38 -3.92 -18.23
N PRO A 167 14.04 -2.67 -18.57
CA PRO A 167 15.00 -1.74 -19.15
C PRO A 167 16.17 -1.49 -18.19
N LEU A 168 17.31 -1.05 -18.75
CA LEU A 168 18.46 -0.67 -17.93
C LEU A 168 18.30 0.75 -17.37
N PRO A 169 18.98 1.10 -16.27
CA PRO A 169 18.93 2.46 -15.72
C PRO A 169 19.35 3.53 -16.73
N GLU A 170 20.31 3.21 -17.59
CA GLU A 170 20.79 4.10 -18.66
C GLU A 170 19.75 4.33 -19.75
N ASP A 171 18.80 3.42 -19.94
CA ASP A 171 17.73 3.58 -20.93
C ASP A 171 16.80 4.73 -20.55
N ARG A 172 16.74 5.07 -19.25
CA ARG A 172 15.96 6.20 -18.70
C ARG A 172 16.69 7.54 -18.76
N SER A 173 17.92 7.58 -19.26
CA SER A 173 18.74 8.79 -19.31
C SER A 173 18.37 9.72 -20.48
N SER A 174 18.75 11.00 -20.35
CA SER A 174 18.56 12.00 -21.41
C SER A 174 19.16 11.53 -22.74
N GLY A 175 18.39 11.65 -23.82
CA GLY A 175 18.77 11.19 -25.17
C GLY A 175 18.36 9.75 -25.48
N ARG A 176 17.99 8.96 -24.48
CA ARG A 176 17.47 7.58 -24.64
C ARG A 176 16.02 7.45 -24.19
N ALA A 177 15.58 8.34 -23.31
CA ALA A 177 14.21 8.47 -22.87
C ALA A 177 13.74 9.93 -22.89
N GLN A 178 12.41 10.08 -22.91
CA GLN A 178 11.71 11.36 -22.75
C GLN A 178 10.92 11.34 -21.44
N ILE A 179 11.15 12.32 -20.57
CA ILE A 179 10.33 12.54 -19.37
C ILE A 179 8.91 12.94 -19.80
N LEU A 180 7.91 12.36 -19.13
CA LEU A 180 6.50 12.63 -19.39
C LEU A 180 5.96 13.66 -18.37
N ALA A 181 4.74 13.49 -17.84
CA ALA A 181 4.12 14.47 -16.96
C ALA A 181 4.84 14.67 -15.62
N TYR A 182 5.67 13.71 -15.20
CA TYR A 182 6.46 13.76 -13.97
C TYR A 182 7.76 12.93 -14.13
N PRO A 183 8.81 13.20 -13.32
CA PRO A 183 10.15 12.63 -13.51
C PRO A 183 10.23 11.10 -13.45
N GLU A 184 9.32 10.45 -12.72
CA GLU A 184 9.28 9.00 -12.59
C GLU A 184 8.78 8.28 -13.86
N ALA A 185 7.91 8.91 -14.66
CA ALA A 185 7.41 8.32 -15.89
C ALA A 185 8.23 8.78 -17.10
N VAL A 186 8.81 7.82 -17.82
CA VAL A 186 9.60 8.09 -19.01
C VAL A 186 9.19 7.21 -20.18
N LEU A 187 9.12 7.79 -21.38
CA LEU A 187 8.97 7.06 -22.63
C LEU A 187 10.36 6.63 -23.13
N LEU A 188 10.56 5.34 -23.37
CA LEU A 188 11.81 4.78 -23.86
C LEU A 188 11.93 4.96 -25.37
N VAL A 189 12.79 5.89 -25.82
CA VAL A 189 12.95 6.26 -27.23
C VAL A 189 14.06 5.47 -27.93
N ASN A 190 15.17 5.25 -27.24
CA ASN A 190 16.34 4.53 -27.74
C ASN A 190 16.98 3.62 -26.65
N PRO A 191 16.21 2.66 -26.09
CA PRO A 191 16.70 1.73 -25.08
C PRO A 191 17.72 0.74 -25.67
N SER A 192 18.52 0.09 -24.81
CA SER A 192 19.59 -0.81 -25.27
C SER A 192 19.03 -2.11 -25.76
N ASN A 193 17.90 -2.53 -25.19
CA ASN A 193 17.08 -3.59 -25.72
C ASN A 193 15.97 -2.97 -26.60
N PRO A 194 16.00 -3.17 -27.93
CA PRO A 194 14.99 -2.62 -28.84
C PRO A 194 13.55 -3.05 -28.53
N GLU A 195 13.35 -4.17 -27.84
CA GLU A 195 12.02 -4.64 -27.44
C GLU A 195 11.29 -3.67 -26.52
N HIS A 196 12.03 -2.85 -25.75
CA HIS A 196 11.44 -1.83 -24.86
C HIS A 196 11.16 -0.50 -25.54
N LYS A 197 11.49 -0.36 -26.83
CA LYS A 197 11.29 0.90 -27.55
C LYS A 197 9.80 1.22 -27.67
N GLY A 198 9.45 2.46 -27.35
CA GLY A 198 8.07 2.94 -27.35
C GLY A 198 7.30 2.56 -26.08
N GLU A 199 7.91 1.89 -25.12
CA GLU A 199 7.26 1.62 -23.84
C GLU A 199 7.43 2.77 -22.84
N VAL A 200 6.43 2.97 -21.98
CA VAL A 200 6.57 3.81 -20.79
C VAL A 200 7.02 2.97 -19.60
N ASP A 201 8.06 3.45 -18.93
CA ASP A 201 8.58 2.86 -17.68
C ASP A 201 8.39 3.84 -16.52
N ASP A 202 7.68 3.37 -15.49
CA ASP A 202 7.46 4.06 -14.23
C ASP A 202 7.47 3.06 -13.08
N LYS A 203 8.26 3.34 -12.03
CA LYS A 203 8.36 2.50 -10.83
C LYS A 203 6.99 2.20 -10.20
N TYR A 204 6.01 3.11 -10.30
CA TYR A 204 4.70 2.92 -9.68
C TYR A 204 3.88 1.80 -10.34
N GLN A 205 4.17 1.44 -11.59
CA GLN A 205 3.57 0.29 -12.28
C GLN A 205 3.85 -1.05 -11.57
N TYR A 206 4.87 -1.08 -10.71
CA TYR A 206 5.27 -2.27 -9.95
C TYR A 206 4.84 -2.20 -8.48
N SER A 207 3.98 -1.26 -8.10
CA SER A 207 3.43 -1.18 -6.74
C SER A 207 2.37 -2.27 -6.50
N ARG A 208 2.23 -2.72 -5.26
CA ARG A 208 1.18 -3.67 -4.83
C ARG A 208 0.66 -3.29 -3.45
N ASP A 209 -0.45 -3.87 -3.05
CA ASP A 209 -0.98 -3.75 -1.69
C ASP A 209 -0.04 -4.43 -0.69
N ASN A 210 0.12 -3.84 0.49
CA ASN A 210 0.96 -4.39 1.56
C ASN A 210 0.68 -5.87 1.81
N LYS A 211 -0.60 -6.27 1.85
CA LYS A 211 -1.03 -7.68 2.03
C LYS A 211 -0.43 -8.65 1.01
N ASP A 212 -0.10 -8.17 -0.20
CA ASP A 212 0.41 -8.97 -1.30
C ASP A 212 1.93 -8.81 -1.51
N ILE A 213 2.57 -7.84 -0.86
CA ILE A 213 4.04 -7.65 -0.92
C ILE A 213 4.70 -8.56 0.11
N LYS A 214 4.70 -9.86 -0.20
CA LYS A 214 5.34 -10.90 0.61
C LYS A 214 6.71 -11.31 0.07
N VAL A 215 6.85 -11.42 -1.25
CA VAL A 215 8.13 -11.70 -1.92
C VAL A 215 8.19 -11.01 -3.28
N HIS A 216 9.34 -10.40 -3.58
CA HIS A 216 9.65 -9.84 -4.90
C HIS A 216 11.16 -9.66 -5.05
N GLY A 217 11.63 -9.51 -6.28
CA GLY A 217 13.07 -9.50 -6.50
C GLY A 217 13.50 -9.53 -7.96
N TRP A 218 14.72 -10.03 -8.15
CA TRP A 218 15.41 -10.06 -9.43
C TRP A 218 16.10 -11.38 -9.69
N ILE A 219 16.16 -11.76 -10.95
CA ILE A 219 16.89 -12.92 -11.45
C ILE A 219 18.05 -12.42 -12.33
N SER A 220 19.22 -12.95 -12.05
CA SER A 220 20.35 -12.97 -12.98
C SER A 220 20.37 -14.30 -13.70
N SER A 221 20.59 -14.29 -15.02
CA SER A 221 20.72 -15.50 -15.82
C SER A 221 22.15 -16.05 -15.86
N ASN A 222 23.16 -15.24 -15.50
CA ASN A 222 24.57 -15.66 -15.56
C ASN A 222 25.45 -15.04 -14.44
N PRO A 223 25.82 -15.83 -13.41
CA PRO A 223 25.27 -17.15 -13.11
C PRO A 223 23.78 -17.06 -12.75
N PRO A 224 23.00 -18.14 -12.90
CA PRO A 224 21.59 -18.19 -12.51
C PRO A 224 21.44 -17.99 -10.99
N VAL A 225 21.08 -16.77 -10.58
CA VAL A 225 20.96 -16.35 -9.17
C VAL A 225 19.73 -15.48 -8.99
N GLY A 226 18.94 -15.77 -7.97
CA GLY A 226 17.83 -14.94 -7.53
C GLY A 226 18.20 -14.10 -6.31
N PHE A 227 17.70 -12.88 -6.26
CA PHE A 227 17.77 -11.98 -5.11
C PHE A 227 16.37 -11.55 -4.72
N TRP A 228 15.93 -11.87 -3.51
CA TRP A 228 14.53 -11.74 -3.09
C TRP A 228 14.40 -10.99 -1.77
N GLN A 229 13.49 -10.03 -1.71
CA GLN A 229 13.05 -9.38 -0.48
C GLN A 229 11.79 -10.09 0.00
N ILE A 230 11.86 -10.71 1.19
CA ILE A 230 10.74 -11.41 1.81
C ILE A 230 10.26 -10.62 3.05
N THR A 231 8.97 -10.30 3.09
CA THR A 231 8.29 -9.69 4.23
C THR A 231 7.28 -10.68 4.80
N PRO A 232 7.58 -11.35 5.94
CA PRO A 232 6.69 -12.36 6.50
C PRO A 232 5.43 -11.76 7.15
N SER A 233 5.52 -10.55 7.70
CA SER A 233 4.43 -9.87 8.42
C SER A 233 4.35 -8.41 8.03
N ASP A 234 3.12 -7.90 7.98
CA ASP A 234 2.81 -6.49 7.73
C ASP A 234 2.63 -5.69 9.01
N GLU A 235 2.84 -6.28 10.20
CA GLU A 235 2.48 -5.68 11.49
C GLU A 235 3.10 -4.29 11.74
N PHE A 236 4.26 -4.04 11.14
CA PHE A 236 5.04 -2.82 11.27
C PHE A 236 4.86 -1.84 10.10
N ARG A 237 4.07 -2.19 9.06
CA ARG A 237 3.78 -1.31 7.93
C ARG A 237 2.64 -0.35 8.24
N SER A 238 2.63 0.82 7.61
CA SER A 238 1.54 1.79 7.76
C SER A 238 0.35 1.50 6.85
N GLY A 239 -0.84 1.97 7.25
CA GLY A 239 -2.04 2.05 6.40
C GLY A 239 -2.84 0.76 6.20
N GLY A 240 -2.53 -0.31 6.95
CA GLY A 240 -3.28 -1.57 6.87
C GLY A 240 -3.09 -2.35 5.57
N PRO A 241 -3.95 -3.35 5.31
CA PRO A 241 -3.72 -4.37 4.27
C PRO A 241 -3.77 -3.82 2.83
N LEU A 242 -4.67 -2.86 2.56
CA LEU A 242 -4.90 -2.29 1.23
C LEU A 242 -3.94 -1.14 0.87
N LYS A 243 -3.05 -0.74 1.78
CA LYS A 243 -2.12 0.35 1.49
C LYS A 243 -1.12 -0.11 0.43
N GLN A 244 -1.09 0.61 -0.69
CA GLN A 244 -0.11 0.35 -1.75
C GLN A 244 1.29 0.85 -1.40
N SER A 245 2.29 0.05 -1.75
CA SER A 245 3.71 0.33 -1.56
C SER A 245 4.54 -0.09 -2.79
N LEU A 246 5.72 0.52 -2.94
CA LEU A 246 6.68 0.14 -3.97
C LEU A 246 7.32 -1.22 -3.65
N THR A 247 7.77 -1.91 -4.69
CA THR A 247 8.44 -3.22 -4.60
C THR A 247 9.84 -3.15 -5.26
N SER A 248 10.11 -3.96 -6.28
CA SER A 248 11.26 -3.86 -7.16
C SER A 248 10.97 -2.96 -8.37
N HIS A 249 11.98 -2.31 -8.92
CA HIS A 249 11.87 -1.50 -10.14
C HIS A 249 13.22 -1.30 -10.85
N VAL A 250 13.20 -0.75 -12.06
CA VAL A 250 14.37 -0.37 -12.87
C VAL A 250 15.51 0.20 -12.02
N GLY A 251 16.74 -0.27 -12.21
CA GLY A 251 17.82 0.01 -11.25
C GLY A 251 18.62 -1.19 -10.77
N PRO A 252 18.41 -2.38 -11.36
CA PRO A 252 17.73 -3.47 -10.65
C PRO A 252 17.65 -3.24 -9.14
N THR A 253 16.62 -2.50 -8.73
CA THR A 253 16.45 -2.04 -7.35
C THR A 253 15.37 -2.88 -6.67
N THR A 254 15.60 -3.24 -5.42
CA THR A 254 14.67 -3.96 -4.55
C THR A 254 14.45 -3.16 -3.27
N LEU A 255 13.20 -2.91 -2.89
CA LEU A 255 12.85 -2.10 -1.72
C LEU A 255 12.09 -2.93 -0.67
N ALA A 256 12.45 -2.80 0.59
CA ALA A 256 11.61 -3.21 1.72
C ALA A 256 10.94 -1.97 2.32
N MET A 257 9.72 -1.65 1.89
CA MET A 257 8.96 -0.47 2.35
C MET A 257 8.32 -0.72 3.73
N PHE A 258 8.51 0.22 4.66
CA PHE A 258 7.87 0.19 5.99
C PHE A 258 6.83 1.31 6.14
N ILE A 259 7.25 2.56 5.91
CA ILE A 259 6.39 3.75 5.96
C ILE A 259 6.55 4.51 4.65
N SER A 260 5.42 4.99 4.12
CA SER A 260 5.42 5.96 3.02
C SER A 260 4.07 6.64 2.87
N GLY A 261 4.08 7.95 2.62
CA GLY A 261 2.91 8.74 2.18
C GLY A 261 2.42 8.42 0.75
N HIS A 262 3.03 7.45 0.05
CA HIS A 262 2.57 7.01 -1.27
C HIS A 262 1.13 6.49 -1.23
N TYR A 263 0.28 6.90 -2.19
CA TYR A 263 -1.15 6.52 -2.31
C TYR A 263 -2.08 7.01 -1.19
N ALA A 264 -1.58 7.82 -0.24
CA ALA A 264 -2.38 8.37 0.87
C ALA A 264 -2.02 9.81 1.26
N GLY A 265 -0.88 10.32 0.75
CA GLY A 265 -0.34 11.63 1.08
C GLY A 265 -0.03 11.79 2.56
N GLN A 266 -0.27 13.00 3.08
CA GLN A 266 0.06 13.40 4.45
C GLN A 266 -0.64 12.58 5.54
N TYR A 267 -1.72 11.86 5.22
CA TYR A 267 -2.46 11.06 6.19
C TYR A 267 -1.71 9.82 6.67
N LEU A 268 -0.68 9.37 5.93
CA LEU A 268 0.21 8.27 6.32
C LEU A 268 1.67 8.72 6.42
N VAL A 269 1.88 10.00 6.75
CA VAL A 269 3.16 10.54 7.19
C VAL A 269 3.08 10.71 8.72
N PRO A 270 3.74 9.84 9.52
CA PRO A 270 3.81 10.01 10.96
C PRO A 270 4.33 11.38 11.34
N GLN A 271 3.58 12.06 12.21
CA GLN A 271 3.87 13.39 12.72
C GLN A 271 4.12 13.30 14.22
N PHE A 272 5.32 13.63 14.66
CA PHE A 272 5.69 13.67 16.07
C PHE A 272 5.70 15.12 16.52
N ARG A 273 4.93 15.42 17.56
CA ARG A 273 4.65 16.79 18.01
C ARG A 273 4.78 16.92 19.51
N ASN A 274 5.19 18.11 19.96
CA ASN A 274 5.21 18.50 21.37
C ASN A 274 5.98 17.50 22.25
N GLY A 275 7.08 16.94 21.74
CA GLY A 275 7.90 15.99 22.51
C GLY A 275 7.25 14.62 22.75
N GLU A 276 6.32 14.19 21.90
CA GLU A 276 5.67 12.86 21.94
C GLU A 276 6.71 11.72 21.94
N PRO A 277 6.85 10.92 23.01
CA PRO A 277 7.73 9.77 22.98
C PRO A 277 7.17 8.68 22.07
N TRP A 278 8.04 7.99 21.33
CA TRP A 278 7.62 6.93 20.44
C TRP A 278 8.73 5.90 20.26
N LYS A 279 8.37 4.63 20.15
CA LYS A 279 9.33 3.56 19.90
C LYS A 279 8.70 2.48 19.03
N LYS A 280 9.42 2.05 17.99
CA LYS A 280 8.92 1.02 17.06
C LYS A 280 10.03 0.16 16.51
N VAL A 281 9.73 -1.12 16.37
CA VAL A 281 10.51 -2.12 15.64
C VAL A 281 9.93 -2.31 14.24
N PHE A 282 10.79 -2.20 13.22
CA PHE A 282 10.49 -2.50 11.81
C PHE A 282 11.20 -3.80 11.38
N GLY A 283 10.45 -4.73 10.78
CA GLY A 283 10.96 -6.05 10.43
C GLY A 283 10.94 -7.04 11.62
N PRO A 284 11.71 -8.14 11.57
CA PRO A 284 12.70 -8.46 10.53
C PRO A 284 12.12 -8.81 9.15
N VAL A 285 12.76 -8.28 8.10
CA VAL A 285 12.61 -8.74 6.72
C VAL A 285 13.77 -9.67 6.36
N PHE A 286 13.56 -10.59 5.42
CA PHE A 286 14.56 -11.56 5.00
C PHE A 286 15.03 -11.29 3.58
N ILE A 287 16.34 -11.25 3.39
CA ILE A 287 16.98 -11.16 2.07
C ILE A 287 17.41 -12.57 1.67
N TYR A 288 16.63 -13.18 0.80
CA TYR A 288 16.81 -14.55 0.37
C TYR A 288 17.53 -14.63 -0.98
N LEU A 289 18.44 -15.59 -1.08
CA LEU A 289 19.24 -15.87 -2.26
C LEU A 289 19.08 -17.35 -2.64
N ASN A 290 18.86 -17.61 -3.91
CA ASN A 290 18.84 -18.96 -4.46
C ASN A 290 19.58 -19.00 -5.80
N SER A 291 19.88 -20.21 -6.28
CA SER A 291 20.58 -20.42 -7.54
C SER A 291 20.08 -21.66 -8.24
N ALA A 292 20.14 -21.66 -9.57
CA ALA A 292 19.82 -22.83 -10.38
C ALA A 292 21.11 -23.49 -10.88
N SER A 293 21.03 -24.74 -11.32
CA SER A 293 22.19 -25.38 -11.95
C SER A 293 22.36 -24.82 -13.36
N PRO A 294 23.59 -24.83 -13.92
CA PRO A 294 23.79 -24.45 -15.31
C PRO A 294 22.92 -25.30 -16.25
N GLY A 295 22.06 -24.66 -17.04
CA GLY A 295 21.15 -25.32 -17.99
C GLY A 295 19.69 -25.44 -17.50
N ASP A 296 19.43 -25.25 -16.21
CA ASP A 296 18.06 -25.13 -15.69
C ASP A 296 17.45 -23.79 -16.12
N ASP A 297 16.11 -23.74 -16.23
CA ASP A 297 15.40 -22.49 -16.46
C ASP A 297 15.53 -21.57 -15.23
N PRO A 298 16.19 -20.40 -15.32
CA PRO A 298 16.34 -19.49 -14.20
C PRO A 298 15.01 -18.96 -13.65
N LEU A 299 13.90 -19.04 -14.40
CA LEU A 299 12.59 -18.60 -13.93
C LEU A 299 12.06 -19.45 -12.77
N TRP A 300 12.54 -20.70 -12.60
CA TRP A 300 12.17 -21.53 -11.45
C TRP A 300 12.57 -20.88 -10.10
N LEU A 301 13.58 -19.99 -10.10
CA LEU A 301 14.05 -19.28 -8.91
C LEU A 301 12.95 -18.46 -8.24
N TRP A 302 11.95 -18.01 -9.00
CA TRP A 302 10.77 -17.34 -8.47
C TRP A 302 9.88 -18.28 -7.66
N GLU A 303 9.63 -19.49 -8.16
CA GLU A 303 8.81 -20.49 -7.47
C GLU A 303 9.44 -20.92 -6.15
N ASP A 304 10.75 -21.13 -6.15
CA ASP A 304 11.53 -21.40 -4.94
C ASP A 304 11.45 -20.25 -3.92
N ALA A 305 11.53 -19.00 -4.38
CA ALA A 305 11.40 -17.83 -3.51
C ALA A 305 10.01 -17.74 -2.88
N LYS A 306 8.94 -18.15 -3.59
CA LYS A 306 7.59 -18.27 -3.00
C LYS A 306 7.54 -19.37 -1.93
N ILE A 307 8.19 -20.51 -2.14
CA ILE A 307 8.28 -21.59 -1.13
C ILE A 307 9.02 -21.10 0.12
N GLN A 308 10.15 -20.41 -0.05
CA GLN A 308 10.87 -19.81 1.06
C GLN A 308 10.02 -18.76 1.79
N MET A 309 9.30 -17.91 1.04
CA MET A 309 8.41 -16.91 1.62
C MET A 309 7.34 -17.56 2.52
N MET A 310 6.73 -18.66 2.09
CA MET A 310 5.77 -19.39 2.93
C MET A 310 6.41 -19.92 4.21
N THR A 311 7.66 -20.39 4.14
CA THR A 311 8.43 -20.84 5.31
C THR A 311 8.67 -19.69 6.29
N GLU A 312 9.05 -18.51 5.80
CA GLU A 312 9.24 -17.32 6.65
C GLU A 312 7.92 -16.83 7.28
N VAL A 313 6.81 -16.86 6.54
CA VAL A 313 5.47 -16.52 7.06
C VAL A 313 5.05 -17.47 8.17
N GLN A 314 5.24 -18.79 7.99
CA GLN A 314 4.93 -19.80 8.99
C GLN A 314 5.83 -19.73 10.23
N SER A 315 7.07 -19.24 10.06
CA SER A 315 8.03 -19.08 11.14
C SER A 315 7.85 -17.77 11.92
N TRP A 316 6.95 -16.89 11.49
CA TRP A 316 6.68 -15.63 12.18
C TRP A 316 5.81 -15.82 13.43
N PRO A 317 6.12 -15.15 14.55
CA PRO A 317 7.29 -14.31 14.80
C PRO A 317 8.53 -15.14 15.12
N TYR A 318 9.69 -14.65 14.69
CA TYR A 318 10.94 -15.37 14.89
C TYR A 318 11.37 -15.46 16.37
N SER A 319 11.99 -16.57 16.76
CA SER A 319 12.51 -16.76 18.12
C SER A 319 13.94 -16.22 18.34
N PHE A 320 14.68 -16.01 17.24
CA PHE A 320 16.10 -15.71 17.26
C PHE A 320 16.51 -14.23 17.45
N PRO A 321 15.69 -13.18 17.17
CA PRO A 321 16.09 -11.81 17.46
C PRO A 321 16.36 -11.62 18.96
N ALA A 322 17.51 -11.04 19.29
CA ALA A 322 17.93 -10.88 20.68
C ALA A 322 17.35 -9.65 21.38
N SER A 323 16.85 -8.67 20.62
CA SER A 323 16.26 -7.45 21.20
C SER A 323 14.98 -7.73 21.98
N GLU A 324 14.89 -7.20 23.20
CA GLU A 324 13.68 -7.26 24.04
C GLU A 324 12.51 -6.44 23.44
N GLU A 325 12.80 -5.47 22.57
CA GLU A 325 11.79 -4.69 21.86
C GLU A 325 11.04 -5.52 20.81
N PHE A 326 11.62 -6.65 20.39
CA PHE A 326 10.97 -7.61 19.52
C PHE A 326 10.26 -8.67 20.37
N GLN A 327 8.93 -8.58 20.45
CA GLN A 327 8.14 -9.60 21.14
C GLN A 327 8.16 -10.92 20.37
N LYS A 328 8.55 -12.00 21.06
CA LYS A 328 8.52 -13.37 20.56
C LYS A 328 7.10 -13.95 20.62
N SER A 329 6.91 -15.16 20.10
CA SER A 329 5.59 -15.80 20.00
C SER A 329 4.90 -15.97 21.35
N ASP A 330 5.62 -16.39 22.38
CA ASP A 330 5.12 -16.56 23.75
C ASP A 330 4.76 -15.23 24.45
N GLN A 331 5.30 -14.12 23.93
CA GLN A 331 5.05 -12.76 24.41
C GLN A 331 3.87 -12.08 23.73
N ARG A 332 3.15 -12.78 22.86
CA ARG A 332 2.04 -12.26 22.05
C ARG A 332 0.74 -12.98 22.40
N GLY A 333 -0.38 -12.40 21.98
CA GLY A 333 -1.72 -12.98 22.13
C GLY A 333 -2.40 -13.23 20.81
N ASN A 334 -3.60 -13.81 20.87
CA ASN A 334 -4.42 -14.17 19.71
C ASN A 334 -5.89 -13.83 19.98
N VAL A 335 -6.63 -13.54 18.91
CA VAL A 335 -8.07 -13.24 18.95
C VAL A 335 -8.80 -14.10 17.92
N GLY A 336 -9.90 -14.72 18.31
CA GLY A 336 -10.79 -15.50 17.45
C GLY A 336 -12.24 -15.04 17.57
N GLY A 337 -13.04 -15.34 16.56
CA GLY A 337 -14.48 -15.07 16.56
C GLY A 337 -15.11 -15.35 15.22
N ARG A 338 -16.38 -14.97 15.08
CA ARG A 338 -17.13 -15.01 13.83
C ARG A 338 -17.77 -13.66 13.55
N LEU A 339 -17.56 -13.12 12.36
CA LEU A 339 -18.22 -11.90 11.91
C LEU A 339 -19.40 -12.26 11.02
N LEU A 340 -20.55 -11.68 11.34
CA LEU A 340 -21.80 -11.77 10.59
C LEU A 340 -22.23 -10.39 10.14
N VAL A 341 -23.01 -10.32 9.07
CA VAL A 341 -23.60 -9.09 8.55
C VAL A 341 -25.12 -9.16 8.71
N LEU A 342 -25.72 -8.07 9.17
CA LEU A 342 -27.18 -7.90 9.19
C LEU A 342 -27.56 -6.66 8.37
N ASP A 343 -27.99 -6.88 7.13
CA ASP A 343 -28.62 -5.84 6.30
C ASP A 343 -30.10 -6.16 6.13
N ARG A 344 -30.93 -5.54 6.97
CA ARG A 344 -32.39 -5.74 7.04
C ARG A 344 -33.17 -5.54 5.74
N TYR A 345 -32.59 -4.86 4.75
CA TYR A 345 -33.23 -4.68 3.43
C TYR A 345 -32.74 -5.69 2.38
N SER A 346 -31.72 -6.48 2.70
CA SER A 346 -31.24 -7.60 1.89
C SER A 346 -31.69 -8.95 2.45
N SER A 347 -31.63 -9.13 3.77
CA SER A 347 -32.05 -10.34 4.47
C SER A 347 -32.50 -10.02 5.89
N LYS A 348 -33.45 -10.80 6.43
CA LYS A 348 -33.77 -10.76 7.88
C LYS A 348 -32.84 -11.64 8.70
N ASP A 349 -32.14 -12.57 8.06
CA ASP A 349 -31.21 -13.50 8.69
C ASP A 349 -29.78 -12.95 8.67
N TYR A 350 -28.95 -13.42 9.60
CA TYR A 350 -27.52 -13.13 9.61
C TYR A 350 -26.82 -13.77 8.41
N ILE A 351 -26.00 -12.97 7.72
CA ILE A 351 -25.20 -13.40 6.58
C ILE A 351 -23.76 -13.59 7.05
N PRO A 352 -23.11 -14.74 6.83
CA PRO A 352 -21.67 -14.89 7.06
C PRO A 352 -20.85 -13.83 6.35
N ALA A 353 -19.91 -13.19 7.06
CA ALA A 353 -19.06 -12.14 6.48
C ALA A 353 -17.89 -12.74 5.67
N ASN A 354 -18.22 -13.49 4.61
CA ASN A 354 -17.24 -14.18 3.76
C ASN A 354 -16.19 -13.20 3.21
N GLY A 355 -14.92 -13.50 3.44
CA GLY A 355 -13.80 -12.71 2.92
C GLY A 355 -13.65 -11.34 3.58
N ALA A 356 -14.36 -11.08 4.69
CA ALA A 356 -14.19 -9.86 5.47
C ALA A 356 -12.75 -9.72 5.95
N TYR A 357 -12.22 -8.50 5.87
CA TYR A 357 -10.95 -8.19 6.49
C TYR A 357 -11.22 -7.79 7.93
N VAL A 358 -10.70 -8.57 8.86
CA VAL A 358 -10.84 -8.34 10.30
C VAL A 358 -9.46 -8.04 10.87
N GLY A 359 -9.34 -6.98 11.66
CA GLY A 359 -8.05 -6.53 12.17
C GLY A 359 -8.06 -5.87 13.53
N MET A 360 -6.93 -5.97 14.21
CA MET A 360 -6.64 -5.31 15.47
C MET A 360 -5.72 -4.12 15.18
N ALA A 361 -6.16 -2.93 15.56
CA ALA A 361 -5.40 -1.69 15.42
C ALA A 361 -5.62 -0.81 16.66
N PRO A 362 -4.80 0.23 16.90
CA PRO A 362 -4.97 1.11 18.04
C PRO A 362 -6.39 1.67 18.17
N PRO A 363 -6.83 2.00 19.39
CA PRO A 363 -8.17 2.51 19.61
C PRO A 363 -8.46 3.81 18.85
N GLY A 364 -9.67 3.91 18.31
CA GLY A 364 -10.04 5.04 17.46
C GLY A 364 -11.45 4.92 16.87
N ASP A 365 -11.77 5.82 15.94
CA ASP A 365 -13.04 5.83 15.23
C ASP A 365 -13.11 4.68 14.21
N ALA A 366 -14.32 4.26 13.83
CA ALA A 366 -14.50 3.29 12.75
C ALA A 366 -13.78 3.76 11.47
N GLY A 367 -12.99 2.87 10.85
CA GLY A 367 -12.19 3.18 9.68
C GLY A 367 -10.89 3.95 9.93
N SER A 368 -10.57 4.33 11.17
CA SER A 368 -9.33 5.06 11.52
C SER A 368 -8.05 4.26 11.23
N TRP A 369 -8.13 2.93 11.28
CA TRP A 369 -7.03 1.99 11.01
C TRP A 369 -6.32 2.23 9.67
N GLN A 370 -7.03 2.72 8.64
CA GLN A 370 -6.43 2.99 7.32
C GLN A 370 -5.46 4.19 7.32
N ARG A 371 -5.53 5.04 8.36
CA ARG A 371 -4.66 6.21 8.56
C ARG A 371 -3.64 6.00 9.68
N GLU A 372 -3.66 4.82 10.32
CA GLU A 372 -2.69 4.48 11.35
C GLU A 372 -1.31 4.21 10.72
N CYS A 373 -0.29 4.88 11.24
CA CYS A 373 1.08 4.90 10.71
C CYS A 373 2.20 4.92 11.75
N LYS A 374 1.88 5.04 13.04
CA LYS A 374 2.84 5.07 14.17
C LYS A 374 2.93 3.72 14.85
N ASP A 375 1.82 3.03 15.04
CA ASP A 375 1.69 1.80 15.84
C ASP A 375 1.45 0.57 14.98
N TYR A 376 1.22 -0.57 15.64
CA TYR A 376 1.11 -1.89 15.01
C TYR A 376 -0.33 -2.22 14.64
N GLN A 377 -0.51 -2.97 13.56
CA GLN A 377 -1.82 -3.51 13.18
C GLN A 377 -1.71 -4.97 12.75
N PHE A 378 -2.77 -5.74 12.96
CA PHE A 378 -2.78 -7.18 12.67
C PHE A 378 -4.07 -7.50 11.93
N TRP A 379 -3.98 -8.20 10.79
CA TRP A 379 -5.11 -8.41 9.90
C TRP A 379 -5.19 -9.84 9.43
N THR A 380 -6.42 -10.33 9.26
CA THR A 380 -6.74 -11.62 8.66
C THR A 380 -7.96 -11.48 7.76
N LYS A 381 -8.24 -12.52 6.96
CA LYS A 381 -9.51 -12.65 6.25
C LYS A 381 -10.38 -13.68 6.96
N ALA A 382 -11.66 -13.36 7.11
CA ALA A 382 -12.66 -14.33 7.54
C ALA A 382 -12.87 -15.39 6.44
N ASP A 383 -13.17 -16.61 6.86
CA ASP A 383 -13.53 -17.71 5.96
C ASP A 383 -14.96 -17.57 5.41
N GLU A 384 -15.40 -18.57 4.63
CA GLU A 384 -16.73 -18.58 3.99
C GLU A 384 -17.90 -18.50 4.99
N GLU A 385 -17.67 -18.96 6.22
CA GLU A 385 -18.65 -18.96 7.31
C GLU A 385 -18.48 -17.75 8.25
N GLY A 386 -17.57 -16.83 7.93
CA GLY A 386 -17.31 -15.60 8.68
C GLY A 386 -16.38 -15.79 9.88
N TYR A 387 -15.81 -16.98 10.10
CA TYR A 387 -14.87 -17.20 11.20
C TYR A 387 -13.51 -16.55 10.89
N PHE A 388 -12.90 -15.97 11.91
CA PHE A 388 -11.59 -15.35 11.79
C PHE A 388 -10.68 -15.73 12.96
N SER A 389 -9.38 -15.72 12.70
CA SER A 389 -8.34 -15.88 13.71
C SER A 389 -7.19 -14.92 13.40
N ILE A 390 -6.90 -14.02 14.35
CA ILE A 390 -5.79 -13.09 14.27
C ILE A 390 -4.75 -13.53 15.30
N ASN A 391 -3.62 -14.03 14.80
CA ASN A 391 -2.58 -14.63 15.62
C ASN A 391 -1.38 -13.69 15.82
N ASN A 392 -0.60 -13.94 16.86
CA ASN A 392 0.68 -13.26 17.14
C ASN A 392 0.56 -11.74 17.32
N ILE A 393 -0.54 -11.27 17.92
CA ILE A 393 -0.80 -9.87 18.23
C ILE A 393 0.15 -9.42 19.35
N ARG A 394 0.82 -8.28 19.16
CA ARG A 394 1.65 -7.68 20.21
C ARG A 394 0.81 -7.30 21.42
N THR A 395 1.40 -7.32 22.61
CA THR A 395 0.70 -6.84 23.81
C THR A 395 0.36 -5.36 23.68
N GLY A 396 -0.82 -4.98 24.12
CA GLY A 396 -1.30 -3.60 24.03
C GLY A 396 -2.82 -3.53 24.04
N ASP A 397 -3.33 -2.32 23.93
CA ASP A 397 -4.76 -2.05 23.84
C ASP A 397 -5.15 -1.79 22.39
N TYR A 398 -6.24 -2.42 21.94
CA TYR A 398 -6.68 -2.38 20.55
C TYR A 398 -8.20 -2.28 20.47
N ASN A 399 -8.73 -1.74 19.37
CA ASN A 399 -10.08 -2.07 18.93
C ASN A 399 -10.01 -3.12 17.82
N LEU A 400 -11.04 -3.97 17.75
CA LEU A 400 -11.27 -4.82 16.58
C LEU A 400 -12.04 -4.02 15.53
N TYR A 401 -11.51 -4.00 14.31
CA TYR A 401 -12.09 -3.37 13.14
C TYR A 401 -12.41 -4.44 12.10
N ALA A 402 -13.40 -4.17 11.25
CA ALA A 402 -13.58 -4.97 10.06
C ALA A 402 -14.20 -4.17 8.91
N TRP A 403 -14.05 -4.70 7.71
CA TRP A 403 -14.86 -4.32 6.56
C TRP A 403 -15.13 -5.55 5.70
N VAL A 404 -16.29 -5.56 5.06
CA VAL A 404 -16.80 -6.75 4.37
C VAL A 404 -16.99 -6.39 2.90
N PRO A 405 -16.24 -7.02 1.96
CA PRO A 405 -16.52 -6.87 0.54
C PRO A 405 -18.00 -7.15 0.25
N GLY A 406 -18.66 -6.32 -0.55
CA GLY A 406 -20.11 -6.41 -0.76
C GLY A 406 -20.94 -5.51 0.17
N PHE A 407 -20.33 -4.88 1.17
CA PHE A 407 -21.00 -3.93 2.06
C PHE A 407 -20.18 -2.66 2.29
N ILE A 408 -20.82 -1.49 2.19
CA ILE A 408 -20.18 -0.22 2.53
C ILE A 408 -19.93 -0.08 4.04
N GLY A 409 -18.97 0.78 4.39
CA GLY A 409 -18.70 1.19 5.78
C GLY A 409 -17.59 0.42 6.48
N ASP A 410 -17.41 0.74 7.75
CA ASP A 410 -16.39 0.19 8.64
C ASP A 410 -17.04 -0.30 9.93
N TYR A 411 -16.81 -1.56 10.27
CA TYR A 411 -17.14 -2.11 11.57
C TYR A 411 -16.05 -1.75 12.58
N ARG A 412 -16.46 -1.44 13.82
CA ARG A 412 -15.61 -1.34 14.99
C ARG A 412 -16.32 -1.97 16.17
N TYR A 413 -15.65 -2.89 16.86
CA TYR A 413 -16.11 -3.37 18.16
C TYR A 413 -15.84 -2.30 19.22
N ASP A 414 -16.88 -1.87 19.93
CA ASP A 414 -16.82 -0.69 20.81
C ASP A 414 -15.89 -0.86 22.01
N ALA A 415 -15.79 -2.07 22.57
CA ALA A 415 -14.91 -2.31 23.70
C ALA A 415 -13.45 -2.41 23.24
N VAL A 416 -12.58 -1.78 24.03
CA VAL A 416 -11.12 -1.95 23.90
C VAL A 416 -10.74 -3.35 24.38
N ILE A 417 -9.91 -4.03 23.60
CA ILE A 417 -9.40 -5.36 23.85
C ILE A 417 -7.95 -5.23 24.26
N THR A 418 -7.65 -5.62 25.50
CA THR A 418 -6.28 -5.66 26.03
C THR A 418 -5.66 -7.02 25.73
N ILE A 419 -4.59 -7.02 24.94
CA ILE A 419 -3.81 -8.21 24.62
C ILE A 419 -2.66 -8.35 25.62
N THR A 420 -2.57 -9.52 26.26
CA THR A 420 -1.49 -9.85 27.19
C THR A 420 -0.68 -11.03 26.68
N SER A 421 0.53 -11.23 27.22
CA SER A 421 1.40 -12.35 26.86
C SER A 421 0.67 -13.68 26.95
N GLY A 422 0.68 -14.47 25.88
CA GLY A 422 0.07 -15.79 25.80
C GLY A 422 -1.47 -15.82 25.85
N SER A 423 -2.15 -14.66 25.78
CA SER A 423 -3.62 -14.63 25.85
C SER A 423 -4.26 -15.19 24.58
N TYR A 424 -5.39 -15.86 24.75
CA TYR A 424 -6.32 -16.17 23.67
C TYR A 424 -7.69 -15.60 24.05
N ILE A 425 -8.25 -14.75 23.19
CA ILE A 425 -9.54 -14.12 23.40
C ILE A 425 -10.50 -14.64 22.33
N GLU A 426 -11.54 -15.33 22.77
CA GLU A 426 -12.64 -15.78 21.92
C GLU A 426 -13.79 -14.78 22.02
N MET A 427 -14.18 -14.18 20.89
CA MET A 427 -15.20 -13.14 20.84
C MET A 427 -16.60 -13.67 20.51
N GLY A 428 -16.72 -14.93 20.07
CA GLY A 428 -17.98 -15.49 19.61
C GLY A 428 -18.50 -14.77 18.36
N ASP A 429 -19.84 -14.69 18.26
CA ASP A 429 -20.50 -14.03 17.13
C ASP A 429 -20.53 -12.50 17.32
N LEU A 430 -19.98 -11.80 16.33
CA LEU A 430 -20.02 -10.36 16.16
C LEU A 430 -20.92 -10.02 14.98
N VAL A 431 -21.73 -8.98 15.10
CA VAL A 431 -22.66 -8.55 14.05
C VAL A 431 -22.29 -7.16 13.55
N TYR A 432 -22.05 -7.06 12.25
CA TYR A 432 -21.91 -5.80 11.54
C TYR A 432 -23.25 -5.41 10.90
N GLU A 433 -23.79 -4.26 11.30
CA GLU A 433 -24.94 -3.63 10.65
C GLU A 433 -24.44 -2.51 9.71
N PRO A 434 -24.28 -2.78 8.39
CA PRO A 434 -23.81 -1.77 7.46
C PRO A 434 -24.80 -0.59 7.37
N PRO A 435 -24.31 0.63 7.05
CA PRO A 435 -25.17 1.80 6.95
C PRO A 435 -26.35 1.60 5.99
N ARG A 436 -27.58 1.65 6.53
CA ARG A 436 -28.82 1.37 5.79
C ARG A 436 -30.03 2.10 6.38
N ASP A 437 -30.60 3.05 5.64
CA ASP A 437 -31.80 3.81 6.04
C ASP A 437 -33.05 3.28 5.32
N GLY A 438 -32.94 2.78 4.09
CA GLY A 438 -34.09 2.33 3.29
C GLY A 438 -33.77 1.31 2.20
N PRO A 439 -34.79 0.87 1.43
CA PRO A 439 -34.59 -0.05 0.32
C PRO A 439 -33.75 0.61 -0.78
N THR A 440 -32.86 -0.18 -1.41
CA THR A 440 -32.10 0.28 -2.57
C THR A 440 -33.05 0.59 -3.73
N LEU A 441 -33.00 1.81 -4.27
CA LEU A 441 -33.70 2.19 -5.50
C LEU A 441 -32.83 1.89 -6.73
N TRP A 442 -31.53 2.18 -6.62
CA TRP A 442 -30.51 1.82 -7.58
C TRP A 442 -29.12 1.93 -6.96
N GLU A 443 -28.16 1.29 -7.59
CA GLU A 443 -26.75 1.28 -7.21
C GLU A 443 -25.83 1.23 -8.44
N ILE A 444 -24.57 1.63 -8.27
CA ILE A 444 -23.53 1.68 -9.29
C ILE A 444 -22.21 1.22 -8.65
N GLY A 445 -21.55 0.23 -9.25
CA GLY A 445 -20.28 -0.34 -8.76
C GLY A 445 -20.45 -1.49 -7.77
N ILE A 446 -19.34 -1.92 -7.17
CA ILE A 446 -19.25 -3.00 -6.17
C ILE A 446 -18.56 -2.42 -4.93
N PRO A 447 -19.14 -2.54 -3.72
CA PRO A 447 -18.51 -2.00 -2.52
C PRO A 447 -17.36 -2.89 -2.04
N ASP A 448 -16.17 -2.70 -2.61
CA ASP A 448 -14.96 -3.48 -2.32
C ASP A 448 -13.71 -2.61 -2.07
N ARG A 449 -13.91 -1.28 -2.01
CA ARG A 449 -12.92 -0.20 -1.85
C ARG A 449 -12.03 0.02 -3.08
N SER A 450 -12.49 -0.41 -4.24
CA SER A 450 -11.75 -0.35 -5.50
C SER A 450 -12.53 0.43 -6.57
N ALA A 451 -11.82 0.89 -7.60
CA ALA A 451 -12.44 1.38 -8.82
C ALA A 451 -12.18 0.47 -10.02
N ALA A 452 -11.76 -0.77 -9.77
CA ALA A 452 -11.24 -1.69 -10.78
C ALA A 452 -12.33 -2.27 -11.71
N GLU A 453 -13.57 -2.31 -11.26
CA GLU A 453 -14.73 -2.77 -12.02
C GLU A 453 -15.27 -1.71 -13.00
N PHE A 454 -14.91 -0.45 -12.79
CA PHE A 454 -15.34 0.64 -13.67
C PHE A 454 -14.57 0.68 -15.00
N TYR A 455 -15.06 1.47 -15.94
CA TYR A 455 -14.48 1.57 -17.27
C TYR A 455 -13.10 2.24 -17.25
N VAL A 456 -12.08 1.41 -17.36
CA VAL A 456 -10.71 1.80 -17.71
C VAL A 456 -10.65 1.87 -19.25
N PRO A 457 -10.21 2.97 -19.88
CA PRO A 457 -10.13 3.08 -21.34
C PRO A 457 -8.92 2.29 -21.89
N ASP A 458 -8.86 2.13 -23.21
CA ASP A 458 -7.64 1.64 -23.85
C ASP A 458 -6.53 2.70 -23.78
N PRO A 459 -5.25 2.31 -23.63
CA PRO A 459 -4.14 3.26 -23.56
C PRO A 459 -3.91 3.97 -24.89
N ASP A 460 -3.30 5.16 -24.84
CA ASP A 460 -2.75 5.77 -26.05
C ASP A 460 -1.63 4.86 -26.57
N PRO A 461 -1.67 4.40 -27.84
CA PRO A 461 -0.64 3.55 -28.43
C PRO A 461 0.79 4.09 -28.30
N LYS A 462 0.95 5.41 -28.13
CA LYS A 462 2.24 6.07 -27.90
C LYS A 462 2.83 5.80 -26.51
N TYR A 463 1.99 5.51 -25.53
CA TYR A 463 2.36 5.44 -24.11
C TYR A 463 2.14 4.05 -23.49
N ILE A 464 2.10 3.01 -24.32
CA ILE A 464 1.88 1.64 -23.86
C ILE A 464 3.00 1.15 -22.95
N ASN A 465 2.68 0.23 -22.06
CA ASN A 465 3.66 -0.67 -21.48
C ASN A 465 3.22 -2.10 -21.83
N LYS A 466 4.06 -2.84 -22.56
CA LYS A 466 3.67 -4.13 -23.14
C LYS A 466 3.33 -5.19 -22.08
N LEU A 467 3.77 -5.00 -20.84
CA LEU A 467 3.42 -5.86 -19.71
C LEU A 467 1.92 -5.87 -19.42
N PHE A 468 1.22 -4.76 -19.68
CA PHE A 468 -0.18 -4.59 -19.30
C PHE A 468 -1.16 -4.72 -20.48
N ILE A 469 -0.72 -5.27 -21.62
CA ILE A 469 -1.62 -5.64 -22.72
C ILE A 469 -2.37 -6.91 -22.30
N ASP A 470 -3.69 -6.92 -22.44
CA ASP A 470 -4.57 -8.04 -22.06
C ASP A 470 -4.36 -8.53 -20.61
N HIS A 471 -4.02 -7.61 -19.71
CA HIS A 471 -3.65 -7.88 -18.33
C HIS A 471 -4.76 -7.41 -17.35
N PRO A 472 -5.03 -8.12 -16.23
CA PRO A 472 -6.02 -7.68 -15.23
C PRO A 472 -5.72 -6.27 -14.69
N ASP A 473 -4.45 -5.96 -14.44
CA ASP A 473 -3.97 -4.61 -14.12
C ASP A 473 -3.83 -3.64 -15.32
N ARG A 474 -4.68 -3.71 -16.36
CA ARG A 474 -4.60 -2.78 -17.51
C ARG A 474 -4.71 -1.31 -17.09
N PHE A 475 -5.30 -1.02 -15.94
CA PHE A 475 -5.31 0.32 -15.33
C PHE A 475 -3.91 0.89 -15.03
N ARG A 476 -2.86 0.08 -15.20
CA ARG A 476 -1.46 0.50 -14.99
C ARG A 476 -0.76 1.12 -16.20
N HIS A 477 -1.45 1.26 -17.33
CA HIS A 477 -0.91 2.04 -18.44
C HIS A 477 -0.82 3.52 -18.08
N TYR A 478 0.26 4.16 -18.52
CA TYR A 478 0.44 5.59 -18.34
C TYR A 478 -0.59 6.38 -19.16
N GLY A 479 -1.09 7.48 -18.60
CA GLY A 479 -1.90 8.46 -19.32
C GLY A 479 -3.38 8.11 -19.44
N LEU A 480 -3.85 7.03 -18.79
CA LEU A 480 -5.26 6.63 -18.85
C LEU A 480 -6.22 7.71 -18.35
N TRP A 481 -5.81 8.54 -17.39
CA TRP A 481 -6.60 9.69 -16.93
C TRP A 481 -6.84 10.72 -18.04
N ASP A 482 -5.86 10.91 -18.94
CA ASP A 482 -5.91 11.94 -19.99
C ASP A 482 -6.91 11.55 -21.10
N ARG A 483 -7.17 10.23 -21.26
CA ARG A 483 -8.18 9.69 -22.18
C ARG A 483 -9.59 10.20 -21.88
N TYR A 484 -9.87 10.66 -20.65
CA TYR A 484 -11.17 11.26 -20.33
C TYR A 484 -11.50 12.44 -21.26
N THR A 485 -10.53 13.32 -21.54
CA THR A 485 -10.74 14.49 -22.42
C THR A 485 -11.07 14.07 -23.85
N GLU A 486 -10.49 12.96 -24.33
CA GLU A 486 -10.73 12.45 -25.68
C GLU A 486 -12.12 11.83 -25.84
N LEU A 487 -12.57 11.11 -24.81
CA LEU A 487 -13.90 10.48 -24.79
C LEU A 487 -15.02 11.49 -24.53
N TYR A 488 -14.72 12.56 -23.82
CA TYR A 488 -15.67 13.57 -23.33
C TYR A 488 -15.21 15.00 -23.67
N PRO A 489 -14.99 15.36 -24.96
CA PRO A 489 -14.36 16.63 -25.34
C PRO A 489 -15.22 17.85 -25.02
N ASP A 490 -16.53 17.76 -25.26
CA ASP A 490 -17.46 18.90 -25.16
C ASP A 490 -18.48 18.77 -24.02
N THR A 491 -18.68 17.55 -23.52
CA THR A 491 -19.66 17.23 -22.48
C THR A 491 -19.03 16.31 -21.44
N ASP A 492 -19.67 16.14 -20.30
CA ASP A 492 -19.22 15.22 -19.25
C ASP A 492 -20.08 13.96 -19.24
N LEU A 493 -19.58 12.93 -18.54
CA LEU A 493 -20.20 11.62 -18.40
C LEU A 493 -21.68 11.72 -17.98
N VAL A 494 -22.55 10.99 -18.71
CA VAL A 494 -23.96 10.82 -18.39
C VAL A 494 -24.26 9.33 -18.23
N TYR A 495 -24.58 8.91 -17.01
CA TYR A 495 -24.97 7.56 -16.67
C TYR A 495 -26.48 7.49 -16.49
N THR A 496 -27.16 6.56 -17.17
CA THR A 496 -28.62 6.38 -17.06
C THR A 496 -28.92 5.05 -16.38
N VAL A 497 -29.48 5.10 -15.17
CA VAL A 497 -29.83 3.91 -14.38
C VAL A 497 -30.79 3.01 -15.17
N GLY A 498 -30.48 1.71 -15.20
CA GLY A 498 -31.23 0.70 -15.96
C GLY A 498 -30.91 0.64 -17.46
N VAL A 499 -30.03 1.51 -17.97
CA VAL A 499 -29.61 1.53 -19.38
C VAL A 499 -28.09 1.42 -19.50
N SER A 500 -27.35 2.22 -18.75
CA SER A 500 -25.89 2.24 -18.75
C SER A 500 -25.30 1.05 -17.97
N ASP A 501 -24.12 0.61 -18.38
CA ASP A 501 -23.33 -0.47 -17.77
C ASP A 501 -22.11 0.15 -17.10
N TYR A 502 -21.96 0.07 -15.77
CA TYR A 502 -20.86 0.76 -15.07
C TYR A 502 -19.48 0.23 -15.47
N CYS A 503 -19.39 -1.00 -15.96
CA CYS A 503 -18.13 -1.56 -16.46
C CYS A 503 -17.67 -0.91 -17.79
N LYS A 504 -18.55 -0.17 -18.47
CA LYS A 504 -18.32 0.41 -19.81
C LYS A 504 -18.56 1.92 -19.88
N ASP A 505 -19.55 2.39 -19.14
CA ASP A 505 -20.10 3.74 -19.25
C ASP A 505 -19.76 4.61 -18.03
N TRP A 506 -19.16 4.04 -16.99
CA TRP A 506 -18.67 4.77 -15.83
C TRP A 506 -17.15 4.80 -15.84
N PHE A 507 -16.56 5.94 -16.21
CA PHE A 507 -15.10 6.07 -16.29
C PHE A 507 -14.46 5.89 -14.91
N PHE A 508 -13.32 5.19 -14.83
CA PHE A 508 -12.73 4.78 -13.55
C PHE A 508 -12.31 5.94 -12.62
N ALA A 509 -12.06 7.13 -13.16
CA ALA A 509 -11.66 8.31 -12.39
C ALA A 509 -12.30 9.61 -12.90
N GLN A 510 -13.06 10.30 -12.05
CA GLN A 510 -13.53 11.66 -12.34
C GLN A 510 -12.38 12.64 -12.19
N VAL A 511 -11.81 13.04 -13.32
CA VAL A 511 -10.67 13.96 -13.44
C VAL A 511 -11.09 15.26 -14.15
N PRO A 512 -10.26 16.32 -14.11
CA PRO A 512 -10.54 17.56 -14.79
C PRO A 512 -10.33 17.36 -16.30
N ARG A 513 -11.19 17.98 -17.12
CA ARG A 513 -11.04 17.98 -18.57
C ARG A 513 -9.99 18.99 -19.00
N LYS A 514 -9.03 18.56 -19.82
CA LYS A 514 -8.03 19.44 -20.43
C LYS A 514 -8.65 20.27 -21.55
N LYS A 515 -8.26 21.55 -21.64
CA LYS A 515 -8.69 22.49 -22.70
C LYS A 515 -7.58 22.70 -23.74
N ASP A 516 -7.96 23.29 -24.88
CA ASP A 516 -7.05 23.64 -25.97
C ASP A 516 -5.87 24.53 -25.54
N ASP A 517 -6.07 25.40 -24.54
CA ASP A 517 -5.04 26.27 -23.96
C ASP A 517 -4.15 25.56 -22.91
N ASN A 518 -4.27 24.24 -22.78
CA ASN A 518 -3.64 23.40 -21.75
C ASN A 518 -4.04 23.71 -20.30
N THR A 519 -5.06 24.54 -20.07
CA THR A 519 -5.70 24.64 -18.74
C THR A 519 -6.63 23.46 -18.52
N HIS A 520 -7.12 23.28 -17.29
CA HIS A 520 -8.12 22.26 -16.99
C HIS A 520 -9.40 22.89 -16.47
N GLN A 521 -10.51 22.20 -16.67
CA GLN A 521 -11.82 22.54 -16.12
C GLN A 521 -12.37 21.37 -15.31
N GLY A 522 -13.02 21.71 -14.19
CA GLY A 522 -13.72 20.71 -13.38
C GLY A 522 -14.87 20.08 -14.15
N THR A 523 -15.20 18.84 -13.83
CA THR A 523 -16.17 18.02 -14.55
C THR A 523 -17.42 17.79 -13.72
N THR A 524 -18.58 17.68 -14.37
CA THR A 524 -19.86 17.40 -13.72
C THR A 524 -20.53 16.20 -14.36
N TRP A 525 -20.48 15.06 -13.68
CA TRP A 525 -21.13 13.83 -14.11
C TRP A 525 -22.61 13.84 -13.76
N GLN A 526 -23.43 13.19 -14.58
CA GLN A 526 -24.88 13.10 -14.40
C GLN A 526 -25.31 11.66 -14.18
N ILE A 527 -26.07 11.41 -13.12
CA ILE A 527 -26.78 10.15 -12.89
C ILE A 527 -28.26 10.41 -13.13
N LYS A 528 -28.80 9.87 -14.22
CA LYS A 528 -30.21 9.98 -14.61
C LYS A 528 -30.97 8.74 -14.18
N PHE A 529 -32.12 8.92 -13.56
CA PHE A 529 -32.97 7.81 -13.10
C PHE A 529 -34.43 8.25 -13.06
N ALA A 530 -35.34 7.29 -13.13
CA ALA A 530 -36.77 7.54 -12.96
C ALA A 530 -37.26 7.04 -11.60
N LEU A 531 -38.23 7.74 -10.99
CA LEU A 531 -38.94 7.30 -9.80
C LEU A 531 -40.44 7.26 -10.10
N ASP A 532 -41.09 6.12 -9.84
CA ASP A 532 -42.53 5.98 -10.05
C ASP A 532 -43.33 6.75 -8.99
N ASN A 533 -42.85 6.75 -7.75
CA ASN A 533 -43.48 7.43 -6.62
C ASN A 533 -42.43 8.21 -5.82
N VAL A 534 -42.78 9.44 -5.42
CA VAL A 534 -41.92 10.28 -4.57
C VAL A 534 -42.68 10.75 -3.34
N ASP A 535 -42.22 10.32 -2.16
CA ASP A 535 -42.69 10.92 -0.91
C ASP A 535 -41.94 12.23 -0.66
N ARG A 536 -42.59 13.34 -1.05
CA ARG A 536 -42.03 14.70 -0.90
C ARG A 536 -41.78 15.13 0.54
N ARG A 537 -42.35 14.46 1.54
CA ARG A 537 -42.18 14.78 2.96
C ARG A 537 -41.05 14.00 3.62
N SER A 538 -40.55 12.96 2.96
CA SER A 538 -39.50 12.10 3.49
C SER A 538 -38.10 12.53 3.05
N THR A 539 -37.09 11.80 3.54
CA THR A 539 -35.69 11.96 3.17
C THR A 539 -35.17 10.66 2.59
N TYR A 540 -34.62 10.74 1.38
CA TYR A 540 -33.90 9.66 0.70
C TYR A 540 -32.43 9.72 1.10
N LYS A 541 -31.70 8.60 0.99
CA LYS A 541 -30.26 8.56 1.30
C LYS A 541 -29.43 8.26 0.07
N LEU A 542 -28.52 9.15 -0.28
CA LEU A 542 -27.48 8.86 -1.26
C LEU A 542 -26.19 8.50 -0.52
N ARG A 543 -25.73 7.27 -0.68
CA ARG A 543 -24.42 6.77 -0.23
C ARG A 543 -23.41 6.95 -1.35
N VAL A 544 -22.26 7.54 -1.04
CA VAL A 544 -21.15 7.68 -1.99
C VAL A 544 -19.88 7.18 -1.32
N ALA A 545 -19.44 6.01 -1.74
CA ALA A 545 -18.16 5.42 -1.39
C ALA A 545 -17.10 5.80 -2.45
N ILE A 546 -15.93 6.20 -1.97
CA ILE A 546 -14.81 6.67 -2.80
C ILE A 546 -13.61 5.78 -2.48
N ALA A 547 -13.09 5.12 -3.51
CA ALA A 547 -11.89 4.28 -3.46
C ALA A 547 -10.61 5.12 -3.33
N SER A 548 -10.57 6.31 -3.94
CA SER A 548 -9.45 7.25 -3.81
C SER A 548 -9.85 8.69 -4.12
N ALA A 549 -9.18 9.65 -3.49
CA ALA A 549 -9.28 11.06 -3.86
C ALA A 549 -7.90 11.74 -3.91
N THR A 550 -7.67 12.55 -4.95
CA THR A 550 -6.45 13.34 -5.10
C THR A 550 -6.80 14.83 -5.13
N LEU A 551 -6.63 15.52 -3.99
CA LEU A 551 -6.91 16.97 -3.86
C LEU A 551 -8.24 17.40 -4.51
N ALA A 552 -9.29 16.62 -4.30
CA ALA A 552 -10.57 16.73 -4.97
C ALA A 552 -11.65 17.30 -4.05
N GLU A 553 -12.81 17.59 -4.62
CA GLU A 553 -14.02 17.95 -3.88
C GLU A 553 -15.20 17.36 -4.64
N LEU A 554 -16.02 16.55 -3.97
CA LEU A 554 -17.32 16.12 -4.47
C LEU A 554 -18.38 17.15 -4.05
N GLN A 555 -19.07 17.74 -5.03
CA GLN A 555 -20.31 18.48 -4.83
C GLN A 555 -21.49 17.72 -5.45
N VAL A 556 -22.59 17.59 -4.70
CA VAL A 556 -23.81 16.92 -5.16
C VAL A 556 -24.92 17.94 -5.34
N ARG A 557 -25.59 17.92 -6.50
CA ARG A 557 -26.83 18.66 -6.79
C ARG A 557 -27.91 17.70 -7.31
N VAL A 558 -29.17 18.08 -7.18
CA VAL A 558 -30.32 17.27 -7.59
C VAL A 558 -31.25 18.14 -8.44
N ASN A 559 -31.57 17.67 -9.64
CA ASN A 559 -32.48 18.24 -10.65
C ASN A 559 -32.14 19.65 -11.19
N ASP A 560 -31.46 20.51 -10.42
CA ASP A 560 -30.93 21.79 -10.86
C ASP A 560 -29.39 21.80 -10.77
N PRO A 561 -28.65 21.67 -11.89
CA PRO A 561 -27.20 21.71 -11.89
C PRO A 561 -26.64 23.10 -11.52
N ASN A 562 -27.44 24.16 -11.68
CA ASN A 562 -27.04 25.54 -11.45
C ASN A 562 -27.47 26.06 -10.08
N ALA A 563 -28.03 25.20 -9.23
CA ALA A 563 -28.41 25.55 -7.86
C ALA A 563 -27.21 26.22 -7.15
N ARG A 564 -27.45 27.44 -6.63
CA ARG A 564 -26.41 28.30 -6.05
C ARG A 564 -25.58 27.60 -4.98
N ARG A 565 -26.23 26.75 -4.17
CA ARG A 565 -25.57 25.92 -3.16
C ARG A 565 -25.75 24.45 -3.54
N PRO A 566 -24.67 23.64 -3.55
CA PRO A 566 -24.85 22.20 -3.69
C PRO A 566 -25.62 21.67 -2.47
N LEU A 567 -26.35 20.57 -2.67
CA LEU A 567 -27.02 19.85 -1.59
C LEU A 567 -25.98 19.31 -0.59
N PHE A 568 -24.83 18.88 -1.09
CA PHE A 568 -23.71 18.40 -0.30
C PHE A 568 -22.38 18.84 -0.92
N THR A 569 -21.40 19.14 -0.07
CA THR A 569 -19.99 19.22 -0.45
C THR A 569 -19.16 18.45 0.57
N SER A 570 -18.21 17.67 0.07
CA SER A 570 -17.19 17.01 0.90
C SER A 570 -16.10 17.97 1.36
N GLY A 571 -16.03 19.18 0.80
CA GLY A 571 -14.86 20.05 0.92
C GLY A 571 -13.64 19.45 0.21
N LEU A 572 -12.44 19.94 0.54
CA LEU A 572 -11.20 19.36 0.03
C LEU A 572 -10.96 18.01 0.70
N ILE A 573 -11.00 16.95 -0.10
CA ILE A 573 -10.69 15.59 0.32
C ILE A 573 -9.52 15.01 -0.46
N GLY A 574 -9.04 13.87 0.02
CA GLY A 574 -7.91 13.20 -0.59
C GLY A 574 -6.58 13.90 -0.30
N ARG A 575 -5.56 13.43 -1.02
CA ARG A 575 -4.11 13.73 -0.98
C ARG A 575 -3.33 12.47 -1.36
N ASP A 576 -4.04 11.37 -1.51
CA ASP A 576 -3.69 10.25 -2.34
C ASP A 576 -3.19 10.75 -3.68
N ASN A 577 -2.36 9.95 -4.33
CA ASN A 577 -1.80 10.24 -5.65
C ASN A 577 -1.94 9.03 -6.57
N SER A 578 -3.00 8.25 -6.35
CA SER A 578 -3.26 6.98 -7.05
C SER A 578 -3.44 7.18 -8.55
N ILE A 579 -4.12 8.25 -9.00
CA ILE A 579 -4.30 8.56 -10.43
C ILE A 579 -2.95 8.71 -11.12
N ALA A 580 -2.04 9.53 -10.57
CA ALA A 580 -0.71 9.75 -11.15
C ALA A 580 0.18 8.51 -11.06
N ARG A 581 -0.17 7.54 -10.21
CA ARG A 581 0.63 6.38 -9.86
C ARG A 581 -0.03 5.06 -10.24
N HIS A 582 -0.88 5.10 -11.26
CA HIS A 582 -1.38 3.87 -11.89
C HIS A 582 -2.16 2.98 -10.92
N GLY A 583 -2.86 3.57 -9.95
CA GLY A 583 -3.67 2.86 -8.96
C GLY A 583 -5.17 2.99 -9.24
N ILE A 584 -5.96 2.10 -8.65
CA ILE A 584 -7.44 2.09 -8.69
C ILE A 584 -8.08 2.34 -7.32
N HIS A 585 -7.25 2.60 -6.30
CA HIS A 585 -7.68 2.89 -4.94
C HIS A 585 -6.57 3.63 -4.17
N GLY A 586 -6.94 4.21 -3.03
CA GLY A 586 -6.12 4.98 -2.12
C GLY A 586 -6.72 4.87 -0.72
N LEU A 587 -7.02 6.00 -0.08
CA LEU A 587 -7.80 6.01 1.15
C LEU A 587 -9.30 5.95 0.83
N TYR A 588 -10.02 5.14 1.60
CA TYR A 588 -11.46 4.98 1.52
C TYR A 588 -12.19 6.15 2.19
N TRP A 589 -13.28 6.60 1.56
CA TRP A 589 -14.19 7.58 2.13
C TRP A 589 -15.64 7.15 1.89
N LEU A 590 -16.50 7.36 2.89
CA LEU A 590 -17.93 7.13 2.76
C LEU A 590 -18.71 8.38 3.15
N PHE A 591 -19.51 8.90 2.21
CA PHE A 591 -20.40 10.03 2.45
C PHE A 591 -21.87 9.59 2.43
N ASN A 592 -22.63 10.16 3.35
CA ASN A 592 -24.06 9.88 3.53
C ASN A 592 -24.84 11.18 3.32
N VAL A 593 -25.42 11.33 2.13
CA VAL A 593 -26.09 12.56 1.71
C VAL A 593 -27.60 12.41 1.88
N ASN A 594 -28.21 13.29 2.66
CA ASN A 594 -29.66 13.36 2.78
C ASN A 594 -30.24 14.10 1.57
N VAL A 595 -31.13 13.44 0.82
CA VAL A 595 -31.83 14.01 -0.34
C VAL A 595 -33.30 14.24 0.07
N PRO A 596 -33.74 15.50 0.28
CA PRO A 596 -35.12 15.78 0.60
C PRO A 596 -36.04 15.34 -0.56
N GLY A 597 -37.11 14.60 -0.26
CA GLY A 597 -38.06 14.17 -1.29
C GLY A 597 -38.68 15.33 -2.06
N ALA A 598 -38.78 16.52 -1.47
CA ALA A 598 -39.23 17.74 -2.13
C ALA A 598 -38.31 18.23 -3.27
N GLN A 599 -37.06 17.75 -3.36
CA GLN A 599 -36.15 18.03 -4.48
C GLN A 599 -36.28 17.01 -5.61
N LEU A 600 -37.02 15.91 -5.40
CA LEU A 600 -37.28 14.86 -6.36
C LEU A 600 -38.67 15.04 -7.00
N VAL A 601 -38.83 14.49 -8.19
CA VAL A 601 -40.11 14.47 -8.93
C VAL A 601 -40.47 13.04 -9.34
N GLU A 602 -41.75 12.77 -9.51
CA GLU A 602 -42.19 11.55 -10.20
C GLU A 602 -41.75 11.62 -11.66
N GLY A 603 -41.26 10.50 -12.19
CA GLY A 603 -40.58 10.45 -13.48
C GLY A 603 -39.09 10.75 -13.38
N ASN A 604 -38.55 11.48 -14.36
CA ASN A 604 -37.11 11.63 -14.55
C ASN A 604 -36.47 12.60 -13.55
N ASN A 605 -35.42 12.14 -12.89
CA ASN A 605 -34.56 12.90 -12.00
C ASN A 605 -33.12 12.85 -12.49
N THR A 606 -32.29 13.77 -12.01
CA THR A 606 -30.85 13.78 -12.24
C THR A 606 -30.10 14.19 -10.99
N ILE A 607 -29.10 13.40 -10.61
CA ILE A 607 -28.10 13.78 -9.62
C ILE A 607 -26.83 14.19 -10.35
N PHE A 608 -26.26 15.33 -9.96
CA PHE A 608 -25.04 15.88 -10.53
C PHE A 608 -23.89 15.74 -9.54
N PHE A 609 -22.81 15.07 -9.97
CA PHE A 609 -21.56 14.95 -9.23
C PHE A 609 -20.52 15.88 -9.86
N THR A 610 -20.29 17.03 -9.23
CA THR A 610 -19.30 18.01 -9.69
C THR A 610 -18.00 17.85 -8.91
N GLN A 611 -16.90 17.65 -9.64
CA GLN A 611 -15.54 17.88 -9.18
C GLN A 611 -15.10 19.24 -9.74
N PRO A 612 -14.97 20.30 -8.92
CA PRO A 612 -14.68 21.65 -9.44
C PRO A 612 -13.18 21.99 -9.50
N ARG A 613 -12.29 21.17 -8.94
CA ARG A 613 -10.86 21.49 -8.75
C ARG A 613 -10.02 21.06 -9.95
N ASN A 614 -9.31 22.01 -10.54
CA ASN A 614 -8.78 21.88 -11.90
C ASN A 614 -7.37 22.50 -12.10
N THR A 615 -6.59 22.60 -11.03
CA THR A 615 -5.21 23.10 -11.08
C THR A 615 -4.19 22.07 -11.57
N SER A 616 -4.57 20.78 -11.62
CA SER A 616 -3.72 19.67 -12.06
C SER A 616 -4.56 18.58 -12.73
N PRO A 617 -4.05 17.87 -13.76
CA PRO A 617 -4.78 16.77 -14.41
C PRO A 617 -5.07 15.59 -13.46
N PHE A 618 -4.33 15.50 -12.35
CA PHE A 618 -4.46 14.40 -11.39
C PHE A 618 -5.52 14.68 -10.32
N GLN A 619 -6.13 15.86 -10.29
CA GLN A 619 -7.13 16.20 -9.28
C GLN A 619 -8.44 15.48 -9.53
N GLY A 620 -8.69 14.37 -8.85
CA GLY A 620 -9.85 13.57 -9.16
C GLY A 620 -10.32 12.63 -8.07
N ILE A 621 -11.43 11.96 -8.38
CA ILE A 621 -12.12 11.01 -7.52
C ILE A 621 -12.22 9.69 -8.26
N MET A 622 -11.81 8.60 -7.60
CA MET A 622 -12.14 7.24 -8.01
C MET A 622 -13.27 6.77 -7.10
N TYR A 623 -14.42 6.47 -7.70
CA TYR A 623 -15.56 5.94 -6.96
C TYR A 623 -15.32 4.47 -6.62
N ASP A 624 -15.94 4.03 -5.53
CA ASP A 624 -16.04 2.61 -5.17
C ASP A 624 -17.47 2.15 -5.46
N TYR A 625 -18.43 2.76 -4.78
CA TYR A 625 -19.83 2.35 -4.87
C TYR A 625 -20.76 3.52 -4.58
N ILE A 626 -21.86 3.60 -5.33
CA ILE A 626 -22.88 4.64 -5.18
C ILE A 626 -24.24 3.97 -5.04
N ARG A 627 -25.04 4.39 -4.06
CA ARG A 627 -26.38 3.86 -3.84
C ARG A 627 -27.37 4.96 -3.47
N LEU A 628 -28.54 4.94 -4.08
CA LEU A 628 -29.70 5.71 -3.61
C LEU A 628 -30.68 4.79 -2.89
N GLU A 629 -31.01 5.14 -1.65
CA GLU A 629 -31.99 4.47 -0.79
C GLU A 629 -33.27 5.30 -0.72
N GLY A 630 -34.42 4.63 -0.78
CA GLY A 630 -35.73 5.21 -0.50
C GLY A 630 -35.91 5.57 0.97
N PRO A 631 -37.00 6.26 1.34
CA PRO A 631 -37.38 6.38 2.73
C PRO A 631 -37.70 4.99 3.32
N PRO A 632 -37.58 4.82 4.65
CA PRO A 632 -37.99 3.59 5.30
C PRO A 632 -39.48 3.31 5.01
N SER A 633 -39.81 2.08 4.61
CA SER A 633 -41.22 1.68 4.52
C SER A 633 -41.83 1.69 5.93
N CYS A 634 -43.05 2.21 6.09
CA CYS A 634 -43.75 2.22 7.38
C CYS A 634 -44.16 0.81 7.87
N ASP A 635 -43.99 -0.23 7.05
CA ASP A 635 -44.54 -1.57 7.28
C ASP A 635 -43.50 -2.57 7.82
N VAL A 636 -42.76 -2.20 8.87
CA VAL A 636 -42.06 -3.16 9.75
C VAL A 636 -42.23 -2.77 11.22
N LYS A 637 -43.46 -2.41 11.59
CA LYS A 637 -43.98 -2.63 12.93
C LYS A 637 -45.19 -3.54 12.76
N ASP A 638 -45.23 -4.61 13.54
CA ASP A 638 -46.25 -5.65 13.54
C ASP A 638 -46.01 -6.82 12.58
N GLU A 639 -45.06 -7.68 12.95
CA GLU A 639 -45.33 -9.10 13.12
C GLU A 639 -44.34 -9.61 14.20
N LEU A 640 -44.85 -9.61 15.44
CA LEU A 640 -44.22 -10.07 16.69
C LEU A 640 -44.08 -11.60 16.72
#